data_AF-A0A8T6LSS7-F1
#
_entry.id   AF-A0A8T6LSS7-F1
#
_cell.length_a   1.000
_cell.length_b   1.000
_cell.length_c   1.000
_cell.angle_alpha   90.00
_cell.angle_beta   90.00
_cell.angle_gamma   90.00
#
_symmetry.space_group_name_H-M   'P 1'
#
loop_
_entity.id
_entity.type
_entity.pdbx_description
1 polymer ?
#
loop_
_entity_poly.entity_id
_entity_poly.type
_entity_poly.pdbx_seq_one_letter_code
_entity_poly.pdbx_strand_id
1 'polypeptide(L)'
;MKAQTVVVLSIFLLSILSPFFSTAEAENSTGIEILDTAVNPENNHTYHLLSASSWEDAANAARGLDGFLTTIDDALENQWIFDTFASFDNQSRHLWTGLSDDDEDGYYKWHDGTPFYYNNWGDSQPSEGGDEDFVHIASTNMGNIMPGSWNDLENDPQYFPVYGVVEVGEGADFSLRFDGEEDNVVIPHSDALNISGSISISAWVFPYSLDGIQFITMKGDYGWGMYLNNGAIGYASEYSLSQHPLSNMTVADNEWAHIEVELTESVGGEFRINGALAGNITAEESLIPQGDFGSNDCFTSGESCDELYIGSMGAGCDCNYFEGLLDNISIGTMTTNSTVHWFSNWTFPEGEGTTTGDTLSHLGEINGADWVMPDGTIVTQAVELENDQDLTIESAQAGDQLLFYGEIDDMTKDMYFSMSSWGDFGKEPTTIEVYMSHETIPSSWEHDEYFDAEYSFLWEDWSWPDAGTWWIVIIPTEDIEDLTLTLTWVVADPPPELDEMTELFNGIPVAGQSIDVGRQASFEDRVLYYYVNVTEPLASLSVETYGGTGNINLGLSWGTVPDPFDMFDNFPFESEPGSDKDEESESSAKIDWSSQQGNGEVATLYDVEPGLYYATAFTYQRSLDFTIKSSFAYAPDNIAPEDAIELSPGIAYGPLSGYDGLLQYFKIDVPTGTERLEVDLDEGYGEATLFLQYLEAPDAVNYDHLSGSPGAGDMVGFNDPTPGMWYILVYTEEIFANVMITASFEDRYVWSYDGTPIELFNGEEISGIEAPQGEELNFYVILENPGEYLSVSTLVVRVN
;
A
#
# COMPACT_ATOMS: atom_id res chain seq x y z
N MET A 1 -75.72 -54.36 -36.23
CA MET A 1 -76.17 -53.25 -35.35
C MET A 1 -75.22 -52.09 -35.56
N LYS A 2 -75.76 -50.93 -35.95
CA LYS A 2 -75.02 -49.70 -36.24
C LYS A 2 -74.79 -48.91 -34.94
N ALA A 3 -73.69 -48.16 -34.93
CA ALA A 3 -73.28 -47.14 -33.95
C ALA A 3 -72.68 -47.65 -32.63
N GLN A 4 -71.34 -47.74 -32.59
CA GLN A 4 -70.46 -47.37 -31.46
C GLN A 4 -68.99 -47.59 -31.86
N THR A 5 -68.44 -46.71 -32.70
CA THR A 5 -67.00 -46.66 -33.02
C THR A 5 -66.67 -45.28 -33.60
N VAL A 6 -66.38 -44.28 -32.76
CA VAL A 6 -65.49 -43.11 -32.97
C VAL A 6 -65.46 -42.31 -31.65
N VAL A 7 -64.55 -42.63 -30.71
CA VAL A 7 -64.11 -41.69 -29.63
C VAL A 7 -62.67 -41.98 -29.16
N VAL A 8 -62.08 -43.18 -29.34
CA VAL A 8 -60.82 -43.53 -28.65
C VAL A 8 -59.53 -43.31 -29.49
N LEU A 9 -59.54 -42.44 -30.51
CA LEU A 9 -58.32 -42.17 -31.32
C LEU A 9 -57.95 -40.69 -31.46
N SER A 10 -58.46 -39.83 -30.58
CA SER A 10 -58.19 -38.37 -30.62
C SER A 10 -57.58 -37.79 -29.34
N ILE A 11 -57.17 -38.62 -28.38
CA ILE A 11 -56.48 -38.18 -27.15
C ILE A 11 -54.97 -38.52 -27.18
N PHE A 12 -54.47 -39.19 -28.22
CA PHE A 12 -53.06 -39.63 -28.31
C PHE A 12 -52.18 -38.81 -29.26
N LEU A 13 -52.60 -37.59 -29.66
CA LEU A 13 -51.83 -36.76 -30.60
C LEU A 13 -51.86 -35.25 -30.30
N LEU A 14 -52.01 -34.88 -29.02
CA LEU A 14 -51.96 -33.48 -28.56
C LEU A 14 -51.14 -33.29 -27.27
N SER A 15 -50.22 -34.21 -26.97
CA SER A 15 -49.28 -34.11 -25.83
C SER A 15 -47.81 -34.02 -26.28
N ILE A 16 -47.55 -33.59 -27.52
CA ILE A 16 -46.20 -33.36 -28.03
C ILE A 16 -46.14 -31.89 -28.46
N LEU A 17 -45.84 -31.01 -27.50
CA LEU A 17 -45.27 -29.67 -27.67
C LEU A 17 -45.30 -28.96 -26.29
N SER A 18 -44.44 -29.42 -25.39
CA SER A 18 -43.93 -28.63 -24.27
C SER A 18 -42.46 -29.00 -24.13
N PRO A 19 -41.50 -28.07 -24.28
CA PRO A 19 -40.14 -28.34 -23.84
C PRO A 19 -40.17 -28.41 -22.31
N PHE A 20 -39.84 -29.57 -21.76
CA PHE A 20 -39.45 -29.69 -20.36
C PHE A 20 -38.08 -29.01 -20.23
N PHE A 21 -38.07 -27.76 -19.78
CA PHE A 21 -37.01 -27.29 -18.92
C PHE A 21 -37.46 -27.67 -17.51
N SER A 22 -36.89 -28.70 -16.92
CA SER A 22 -36.80 -28.76 -15.47
C SER A 22 -35.45 -28.14 -15.13
N THR A 23 -35.48 -26.87 -14.72
CA THR A 23 -34.45 -26.39 -13.80
C THR A 23 -34.60 -27.23 -12.54
N ALA A 24 -33.55 -27.92 -12.14
CA ALA A 24 -33.42 -28.40 -10.78
C ALA A 24 -33.01 -27.17 -9.98
N GLU A 25 -33.97 -26.55 -9.28
CA GLU A 25 -33.64 -25.66 -8.17
C GLU A 25 -33.26 -26.56 -7.00
N ALA A 26 -32.04 -26.37 -6.48
CA ALA A 26 -31.67 -26.90 -5.18
C ALA A 26 -32.61 -26.25 -4.14
N GLU A 27 -33.24 -27.06 -3.28
CA GLU A 27 -34.03 -26.51 -2.16
C GLU A 27 -33.06 -25.88 -1.16
N ASN A 28 -33.06 -24.54 -1.10
CA ASN A 28 -32.39 -23.77 -0.06
C ASN A 28 -33.08 -24.02 1.29
N SER A 29 -32.34 -24.47 2.30
CA SER A 29 -32.89 -24.98 3.57
C SER A 29 -33.42 -23.90 4.52
N THR A 30 -33.22 -22.62 4.20
CA THR A 30 -33.60 -21.45 5.01
C THR A 30 -34.90 -20.76 4.56
N GLY A 31 -35.41 -21.05 3.35
CA GLY A 31 -36.61 -20.40 2.81
C GLY A 31 -36.39 -18.96 2.32
N ILE A 32 -35.14 -18.52 2.18
CA ILE A 32 -34.74 -17.23 1.60
C ILE A 32 -34.80 -17.29 0.07
N GLU A 33 -35.45 -16.31 -0.55
CA GLU A 33 -35.66 -16.21 -2.00
C GLU A 33 -34.71 -15.18 -2.64
N ILE A 34 -34.23 -15.44 -3.87
CA ILE A 34 -33.53 -14.44 -4.69
C ILE A 34 -34.59 -13.51 -5.33
N LEU A 35 -34.52 -12.22 -5.02
CA LEU A 35 -35.42 -11.19 -5.50
C LEU A 35 -34.98 -10.58 -6.83
N ASP A 36 -33.68 -10.39 -7.03
CA ASP A 36 -33.09 -9.87 -8.28
C ASP A 36 -31.68 -10.40 -8.51
N THR A 37 -31.19 -10.26 -9.74
CA THR A 37 -29.81 -10.61 -10.11
C THR A 37 -29.27 -9.63 -11.12
N ALA A 38 -28.09 -9.07 -10.85
CA ALA A 38 -27.40 -8.12 -11.71
C ALA A 38 -25.93 -8.50 -11.88
N VAL A 39 -25.31 -8.05 -12.96
CA VAL A 39 -23.86 -8.18 -13.18
C VAL A 39 -23.29 -6.78 -13.17
N ASN A 40 -22.30 -6.53 -12.32
CA ASN A 40 -21.63 -5.24 -12.29
C ASN A 40 -20.80 -5.09 -13.58
N PRO A 41 -21.02 -4.03 -14.38
CA PRO A 41 -20.33 -3.87 -15.66
C PRO A 41 -18.83 -3.59 -15.54
N GLU A 42 -18.34 -3.15 -14.37
CA GLU A 42 -16.94 -2.79 -14.16
C GLU A 42 -16.09 -4.00 -13.73
N ASN A 43 -16.48 -4.72 -12.67
CA ASN A 43 -15.74 -5.90 -12.17
C ASN A 43 -16.23 -7.24 -12.77
N ASN A 44 -17.38 -7.24 -13.48
CA ASN A 44 -17.98 -8.43 -14.11
C ASN A 44 -18.40 -9.54 -13.12
N HIS A 45 -18.54 -9.23 -11.83
CA HIS A 45 -19.09 -10.12 -10.81
C HIS A 45 -20.62 -10.17 -10.87
N THR A 46 -21.20 -11.29 -10.43
CA THR A 46 -22.66 -11.49 -10.41
C THR A 46 -23.20 -11.28 -9.00
N TYR A 47 -24.22 -10.45 -8.85
CA TYR A 47 -24.81 -10.13 -7.55
C TYR A 47 -26.25 -10.60 -7.47
N HIS A 48 -26.65 -11.16 -6.33
CA HIS A 48 -28.02 -11.54 -6.02
C HIS A 48 -28.56 -10.73 -4.84
N LEU A 49 -29.77 -10.16 -5.00
CA LEU A 49 -30.51 -9.59 -3.89
C LEU A 49 -31.37 -10.68 -3.24
N LEU A 50 -31.19 -10.93 -1.95
CA LEU A 50 -31.96 -11.89 -1.16
C LEU A 50 -33.21 -11.26 -0.56
N SER A 51 -34.18 -12.07 -0.15
CA SER A 51 -35.30 -11.65 0.71
C SER A 51 -34.81 -11.33 2.12
N ALA A 52 -35.51 -10.42 2.82
CA ALA A 52 -35.08 -9.97 4.16
C ALA A 52 -34.91 -11.11 5.17
N SER A 53 -33.81 -11.04 5.92
CA SER A 53 -33.39 -12.00 6.96
C SER A 53 -32.39 -11.34 7.92
N SER A 54 -31.96 -12.09 8.94
CA SER A 54 -30.77 -11.71 9.73
C SER A 54 -29.51 -11.76 8.85
N TRP A 55 -28.43 -11.15 9.32
CA TRP A 55 -27.14 -11.20 8.65
C TRP A 55 -26.64 -12.64 8.53
N GLU A 56 -26.64 -13.41 9.63
CA GLU A 56 -26.20 -14.81 9.64
C GLU A 56 -27.01 -15.70 8.68
N ASP A 57 -28.33 -15.50 8.62
CA ASP A 57 -29.20 -16.26 7.71
C ASP A 57 -28.90 -15.89 6.24
N ALA A 58 -28.58 -14.62 5.97
CA ALA A 58 -28.21 -14.15 4.64
C ALA A 58 -26.82 -14.67 4.22
N ALA A 59 -25.83 -14.64 5.12
CA ALA A 59 -24.50 -15.22 4.97
C ALA A 59 -24.56 -16.73 4.67
N ASN A 60 -25.36 -17.47 5.43
CA ASN A 60 -25.59 -18.90 5.20
C ASN A 60 -26.27 -19.16 3.84
N ALA A 61 -27.23 -18.32 3.44
CA ALA A 61 -27.86 -18.43 2.12
C ALA A 61 -26.88 -18.09 0.99
N ALA A 62 -25.98 -17.13 1.20
CA ALA A 62 -24.94 -16.74 0.25
C ALA A 62 -24.00 -17.91 -0.08
N ARG A 63 -23.51 -18.61 0.95
CA ARG A 63 -22.67 -19.82 0.78
C ARG A 63 -23.37 -20.89 -0.06
N GLY A 64 -24.68 -21.05 0.10
CA GLY A 64 -25.49 -21.98 -0.70
C GLY A 64 -25.68 -21.59 -2.17
N LEU A 65 -25.30 -20.36 -2.54
CA LEU A 65 -25.31 -19.83 -3.91
C LEU A 65 -23.92 -19.83 -4.57
N ASP A 66 -22.96 -20.55 -3.99
CA ASP A 66 -21.56 -20.54 -4.41
C ASP A 66 -20.97 -19.11 -4.39
N GLY A 67 -21.30 -18.33 -3.35
CA GLY A 67 -20.84 -16.96 -3.16
C GLY A 67 -20.86 -16.53 -1.69
N PHE A 68 -20.65 -15.25 -1.46
CA PHE A 68 -20.57 -14.65 -0.13
C PHE A 68 -21.46 -13.41 -0.08
N LEU A 69 -21.83 -12.92 1.12
CA LEU A 69 -22.32 -11.55 1.22
C LEU A 69 -21.26 -10.61 0.66
N THR A 70 -21.72 -9.64 -0.13
CA THR A 70 -20.88 -8.80 -1.00
C THR A 70 -19.75 -8.13 -0.24
N THR A 71 -18.57 -8.15 -0.85
CA THR A 71 -17.50 -7.22 -0.51
C THR A 71 -17.75 -5.91 -1.23
N ILE A 72 -17.05 -4.86 -0.78
CA ILE A 72 -17.09 -3.56 -1.43
C ILE A 72 -15.66 -3.03 -1.44
N ASP A 73 -15.05 -3.06 -2.61
CA ASP A 73 -13.63 -2.76 -2.79
C ASP A 73 -13.40 -1.27 -3.09
N ASP A 74 -14.44 -0.57 -3.59
CA ASP A 74 -14.33 0.85 -3.91
C ASP A 74 -15.67 1.61 -3.87
N ALA A 75 -15.57 2.93 -3.99
CA ALA A 75 -16.72 3.84 -4.00
C ALA A 75 -17.65 3.66 -5.21
N LEU A 76 -17.14 3.20 -6.37
CA LEU A 76 -17.93 2.97 -7.58
C LEU A 76 -18.81 1.73 -7.41
N GLU A 77 -18.26 0.67 -6.85
CA GLU A 77 -18.97 -0.55 -6.50
C GLU A 77 -20.05 -0.28 -5.45
N ASN A 78 -19.70 0.41 -4.35
CA ASN A 78 -20.67 0.79 -3.32
C ASN A 78 -21.87 1.52 -3.93
N GLN A 79 -21.59 2.51 -4.77
CA GLN A 79 -22.62 3.30 -5.44
C GLN A 79 -23.46 2.46 -6.40
N TRP A 80 -22.84 1.53 -7.14
CA TRP A 80 -23.53 0.64 -8.06
C TRP A 80 -24.46 -0.34 -7.32
N ILE A 81 -24.00 -0.97 -6.23
CA ILE A 81 -24.80 -1.86 -5.38
C ILE A 81 -26.01 -1.09 -4.84
N PHE A 82 -25.78 0.11 -4.31
CA PHE A 82 -26.83 0.98 -3.79
C PHE A 82 -27.88 1.31 -4.88
N ASP A 83 -27.45 1.81 -6.04
CA ASP A 83 -28.37 2.21 -7.12
C ASP A 83 -29.15 1.04 -7.71
N THR A 84 -28.54 -0.14 -7.73
CA THR A 84 -29.13 -1.36 -8.29
C THR A 84 -30.18 -1.95 -7.35
N PHE A 85 -29.86 -2.10 -6.07
CA PHE A 85 -30.67 -2.92 -5.15
C PHE A 85 -31.47 -2.12 -4.12
N ALA A 86 -30.98 -0.96 -3.66
CA ALA A 86 -31.61 -0.24 -2.54
C ALA A 86 -33.02 0.29 -2.89
N SER A 87 -33.32 0.49 -4.18
CA SER A 87 -34.62 0.96 -4.67
C SER A 87 -35.33 -0.04 -5.60
N PHE A 88 -34.89 -1.30 -5.65
CA PHE A 88 -35.44 -2.31 -6.55
C PHE A 88 -36.97 -2.49 -6.41
N ASP A 89 -37.70 -2.72 -7.49
CA ASP A 89 -39.18 -2.80 -7.53
C ASP A 89 -39.92 -1.64 -6.82
N ASN A 90 -39.33 -0.43 -6.82
CA ASN A 90 -39.83 0.77 -6.13
C ASN A 90 -40.03 0.59 -4.60
N GLN A 91 -39.24 -0.27 -3.97
CA GLN A 91 -39.20 -0.42 -2.51
C GLN A 91 -37.81 -0.02 -1.99
N SER A 92 -37.79 0.73 -0.90
CA SER A 92 -36.56 1.07 -0.19
C SER A 92 -36.09 -0.13 0.63
N ARG A 93 -34.84 -0.55 0.46
CA ARG A 93 -34.23 -1.69 1.16
C ARG A 93 -32.85 -1.36 1.67
N HIS A 94 -32.65 -1.53 2.97
CA HIS A 94 -31.32 -1.59 3.56
C HIS A 94 -30.64 -2.89 3.13
N LEU A 95 -29.35 -2.82 2.83
CA LEU A 95 -28.63 -3.90 2.16
C LEU A 95 -27.54 -4.43 3.09
N TRP A 96 -27.62 -5.68 3.52
CA TRP A 96 -26.51 -6.31 4.22
C TRP A 96 -25.32 -6.43 3.28
N THR A 97 -24.17 -6.06 3.80
CA THR A 97 -22.86 -6.33 3.20
C THR A 97 -22.26 -7.55 3.88
N GLY A 98 -21.12 -8.04 3.39
CA GLY A 98 -20.37 -9.08 4.05
C GLY A 98 -19.59 -8.61 5.28
N LEU A 99 -19.55 -7.32 5.61
CA LEU A 99 -18.69 -6.80 6.68
C LEU A 99 -19.33 -7.01 8.07
N SER A 100 -18.54 -7.50 9.03
CA SER A 100 -18.95 -7.72 10.43
C SER A 100 -17.76 -7.77 11.39
N ASP A 101 -17.95 -7.42 12.66
CA ASP A 101 -16.98 -7.53 13.76
C ASP A 101 -17.45 -8.47 14.89
N ASP A 102 -18.43 -9.35 14.63
CA ASP A 102 -19.03 -10.29 15.61
C ASP A 102 -18.01 -11.21 16.32
N ASP A 103 -16.86 -11.45 15.68
CA ASP A 103 -15.79 -12.26 16.26
C ASP A 103 -14.97 -11.47 17.32
N GLU A 104 -14.68 -10.19 17.06
CA GLU A 104 -13.94 -9.30 17.95
C GLU A 104 -14.34 -7.84 17.74
N ASP A 105 -15.02 -7.26 18.74
CA ASP A 105 -15.51 -5.86 18.77
C ASP A 105 -14.42 -4.87 18.31
N GLY A 106 -14.73 -4.10 17.25
CA GLY A 106 -13.80 -3.14 16.63
C GLY A 106 -12.93 -3.71 15.51
N TYR A 107 -12.98 -5.01 15.22
CA TYR A 107 -12.23 -5.66 14.13
C TYR A 107 -13.17 -6.16 13.04
N TYR A 108 -13.41 -5.32 12.03
CA TYR A 108 -14.32 -5.60 10.92
C TYR A 108 -13.72 -6.53 9.86
N LYS A 109 -14.54 -7.49 9.41
CA LYS A 109 -14.14 -8.58 8.52
C LYS A 109 -15.18 -8.85 7.45
N TRP A 110 -14.73 -9.04 6.21
CA TRP A 110 -15.63 -9.47 5.14
C TRP A 110 -15.99 -10.95 5.29
N HIS A 111 -17.23 -11.29 4.96
CA HIS A 111 -17.78 -12.65 5.02
C HIS A 111 -17.03 -13.65 4.12
N ASP A 112 -16.35 -13.17 3.08
CA ASP A 112 -15.48 -13.95 2.21
C ASP A 112 -14.01 -13.93 2.63
N GLY A 113 -13.67 -13.27 3.74
CA GLY A 113 -12.33 -13.15 4.29
C GLY A 113 -11.40 -12.18 3.56
N THR A 114 -11.83 -11.58 2.43
CA THR A 114 -10.99 -10.60 1.73
C THR A 114 -10.58 -9.47 2.69
N PRO A 115 -9.40 -8.86 2.48
CA PRO A 115 -8.99 -7.80 3.38
C PRO A 115 -9.85 -6.55 3.20
N PHE A 116 -10.03 -5.84 4.30
CA PHE A 116 -10.88 -4.66 4.38
C PHE A 116 -10.12 -3.42 3.87
N TYR A 117 -10.28 -3.08 2.59
CA TYR A 117 -9.53 -1.97 1.95
C TYR A 117 -10.31 -0.67 1.78
N TYR A 118 -11.64 -0.75 1.79
CA TYR A 118 -12.50 0.38 1.54
C TYR A 118 -13.58 0.43 2.60
N ASN A 119 -13.84 1.63 3.11
CA ASN A 119 -14.93 1.90 4.02
C ASN A 119 -15.77 3.07 3.54
N ASN A 120 -17.05 3.07 3.93
CA ASN A 120 -17.96 4.17 3.65
C ASN A 120 -18.88 4.43 4.83
N TRP A 121 -18.28 4.47 6.02
CA TRP A 121 -18.99 4.67 7.27
C TRP A 121 -19.84 5.94 7.26
N GLY A 122 -21.04 5.84 7.84
CA GLY A 122 -21.86 7.01 8.11
C GLY A 122 -21.22 7.91 9.17
N ASP A 123 -21.65 9.17 9.23
CA ASP A 123 -21.18 10.10 10.26
C ASP A 123 -21.38 9.51 11.67
N SER A 124 -20.27 9.41 12.44
CA SER A 124 -20.21 8.78 13.77
C SER A 124 -20.49 7.26 13.79
N GLN A 125 -20.09 6.54 12.74
CA GLN A 125 -20.14 5.08 12.64
C GLN A 125 -18.73 4.51 12.41
N PRO A 126 -18.45 3.27 12.82
CA PRO A 126 -19.32 2.40 13.63
C PRO A 126 -19.56 2.97 15.04
N SER A 127 -20.60 2.55 15.73
CA SER A 127 -20.92 3.08 17.06
C SER A 127 -20.61 2.07 18.17
N GLU A 128 -20.28 2.53 19.38
CA GLU A 128 -19.95 1.67 20.54
C GLU A 128 -21.18 0.90 21.12
N GLY A 129 -22.04 0.35 20.27
CA GLY A 129 -23.14 -0.51 20.65
C GLY A 129 -22.67 -1.97 20.64
N GLY A 130 -22.27 -2.52 21.79
CA GLY A 130 -21.66 -3.86 21.84
C GLY A 130 -22.56 -5.09 21.54
N ASP A 131 -23.64 -4.92 20.78
CA ASP A 131 -24.36 -6.01 20.09
C ASP A 131 -24.59 -5.64 18.58
N GLU A 132 -23.95 -4.58 18.05
CA GLU A 132 -24.15 -4.02 16.71
C GLU A 132 -23.05 -4.46 15.73
N ASP A 133 -22.91 -5.76 15.51
CA ASP A 133 -21.68 -6.29 14.90
C ASP A 133 -21.72 -6.48 13.36
N PHE A 134 -22.78 -6.01 12.68
CA PHE A 134 -23.05 -6.35 11.27
C PHE A 134 -23.36 -5.14 10.40
N VAL A 135 -22.74 -5.04 9.23
CA VAL A 135 -22.74 -3.80 8.44
C VAL A 135 -23.73 -3.83 7.28
N HIS A 136 -24.51 -2.76 7.15
CA HIS A 136 -25.43 -2.55 6.03
C HIS A 136 -25.25 -1.20 5.34
N ILE A 137 -25.62 -1.13 4.06
CA ILE A 137 -25.77 0.13 3.33
C ILE A 137 -27.15 0.73 3.67
N ALA A 138 -27.17 1.99 4.11
CA ALA A 138 -28.39 2.69 4.46
C ALA A 138 -29.18 3.12 3.22
N SER A 139 -30.43 2.69 3.08
CA SER A 139 -31.30 3.06 1.95
C SER A 139 -32.02 4.40 2.11
N THR A 140 -32.21 4.82 3.36
CA THR A 140 -32.87 6.06 3.73
C THR A 140 -32.06 6.77 4.80
N ASN A 141 -32.29 8.07 4.94
CA ASN A 141 -31.63 8.84 5.98
C ASN A 141 -32.04 8.31 7.37
N MET A 142 -31.03 7.94 8.17
CA MET A 142 -31.16 7.43 9.52
C MET A 142 -30.43 8.38 10.48
N GLY A 143 -30.99 9.56 10.71
CA GLY A 143 -30.36 10.59 11.53
C GLY A 143 -29.27 11.34 10.76
N ASN A 144 -28.01 11.16 11.15
CA ASN A 144 -26.86 11.73 10.44
C ASN A 144 -26.36 10.83 9.30
N ILE A 145 -26.80 9.57 9.28
CA ILE A 145 -26.39 8.57 8.30
C ILE A 145 -27.13 8.82 7.00
N MET A 146 -26.37 8.99 5.92
CA MET A 146 -26.89 9.38 4.61
C MET A 146 -27.18 8.15 3.74
N PRO A 147 -28.15 8.22 2.82
CA PRO A 147 -28.36 7.10 1.90
C PRO A 147 -27.08 6.78 1.12
N GLY A 148 -26.68 5.51 1.11
CA GLY A 148 -25.47 5.03 0.45
C GLY A 148 -24.26 4.84 1.38
N SER A 149 -24.28 5.40 2.60
CA SER A 149 -23.25 5.15 3.61
C SER A 149 -23.59 3.94 4.49
N TRP A 150 -22.61 3.46 5.23
CA TRP A 150 -22.69 2.26 6.06
C TRP A 150 -23.08 2.57 7.50
N ASN A 151 -23.61 1.55 8.17
CA ASN A 151 -24.01 1.56 9.57
C ASN A 151 -23.92 0.11 10.08
N ASP A 152 -23.46 -0.04 11.31
CA ASP A 152 -23.34 -1.28 12.07
C ASP A 152 -24.65 -1.55 12.86
N LEU A 153 -25.12 -2.78 12.86
CA LEU A 153 -26.41 -3.20 13.41
C LEU A 153 -26.32 -4.56 14.09
N GLU A 154 -27.26 -4.81 15.01
CA GLU A 154 -27.53 -6.14 15.52
C GLU A 154 -27.89 -7.14 14.39
N ASN A 155 -27.50 -8.41 14.53
CA ASN A 155 -27.71 -9.48 13.53
C ASN A 155 -29.13 -9.54 12.95
N ASP A 156 -30.17 -9.34 13.78
CA ASP A 156 -31.59 -9.37 13.37
C ASP A 156 -32.36 -8.13 13.84
N PRO A 157 -32.22 -6.98 13.15
CA PRO A 157 -32.77 -5.71 13.58
C PRO A 157 -34.30 -5.73 13.50
N GLN A 158 -34.97 -5.58 14.64
CA GLN A 158 -36.44 -5.73 14.71
C GLN A 158 -37.23 -4.51 14.20
N TYR A 159 -36.55 -3.41 13.87
CA TYR A 159 -37.17 -2.11 13.60
C TYR A 159 -37.45 -1.90 12.10
N PHE A 160 -36.65 -2.49 11.22
CA PHE A 160 -36.82 -2.45 9.76
C PHE A 160 -36.15 -3.68 9.12
N PRO A 161 -36.66 -4.16 7.97
CA PRO A 161 -36.05 -5.29 7.28
C PRO A 161 -34.75 -4.89 6.56
N VAL A 162 -33.75 -5.76 6.63
CA VAL A 162 -32.48 -5.64 5.90
C VAL A 162 -32.34 -6.86 4.98
N TYR A 163 -31.74 -6.67 3.81
CA TYR A 163 -31.74 -7.63 2.71
C TYR A 163 -30.31 -7.96 2.30
N GLY A 164 -29.95 -9.25 2.27
CA GLY A 164 -28.64 -9.71 1.81
C GLY A 164 -28.35 -9.35 0.36
N VAL A 165 -27.16 -8.78 0.09
CA VAL A 165 -26.60 -8.74 -1.26
C VAL A 165 -25.49 -9.77 -1.30
N VAL A 166 -25.66 -10.76 -2.15
CA VAL A 166 -24.69 -11.84 -2.38
C VAL A 166 -23.88 -11.49 -3.61
N GLU A 167 -22.59 -11.73 -3.54
CA GLU A 167 -21.66 -11.66 -4.64
C GLU A 167 -21.22 -13.08 -5.01
N VAL A 168 -21.26 -13.37 -6.31
CA VAL A 168 -20.94 -14.65 -6.91
C VAL A 168 -19.81 -14.40 -7.92
N GLY A 169 -18.64 -14.91 -7.56
CA GLY A 169 -17.37 -14.75 -8.26
C GLY A 169 -16.33 -15.72 -7.70
N GLU A 170 -15.07 -15.60 -8.11
CA GLU A 170 -13.97 -16.15 -7.32
C GLU A 170 -13.96 -15.31 -6.03
N GLY A 171 -14.58 -15.80 -4.95
CA GLY A 171 -14.35 -15.22 -3.62
C GLY A 171 -12.87 -15.35 -3.25
N ALA A 172 -12.46 -14.85 -2.09
CA ALA A 172 -11.10 -15.11 -1.67
C ALA A 172 -10.85 -16.63 -1.58
N ASP A 173 -9.86 -17.09 -2.33
CA ASP A 173 -9.32 -18.44 -2.27
C ASP A 173 -8.13 -18.34 -1.33
N PHE A 174 -8.23 -18.89 -0.12
CA PHE A 174 -7.10 -18.90 0.80
C PHE A 174 -6.40 -20.25 0.73
N SER A 175 -5.17 -20.27 1.20
CA SER A 175 -4.40 -21.48 1.42
C SER A 175 -3.99 -21.54 2.88
N LEU A 176 -3.68 -22.75 3.35
CA LEU A 176 -3.04 -22.92 4.65
C LEU A 176 -1.54 -23.11 4.46
N ARG A 177 -0.75 -22.31 5.17
CA ARG A 177 0.72 -22.43 5.27
C ARG A 177 1.07 -23.32 6.45
N PHE A 178 1.93 -24.30 6.20
CA PHE A 178 2.44 -25.25 7.19
C PHE A 178 3.96 -25.10 7.31
N ASP A 179 4.46 -25.10 8.55
CA ASP A 179 5.86 -24.87 8.91
C ASP A 179 6.79 -26.10 8.83
N GLY A 180 6.22 -27.30 8.66
CA GLY A 180 6.96 -28.56 8.62
C GLY A 180 7.32 -29.15 10.01
N GLU A 181 6.84 -28.57 11.11
CA GLU A 181 7.13 -29.03 12.47
C GLU A 181 5.94 -29.63 13.21
N GLU A 182 4.88 -28.86 13.47
CA GLU A 182 3.72 -29.34 14.24
C GLU A 182 2.36 -29.05 13.59
N ASP A 183 2.34 -28.25 12.54
CA ASP A 183 1.13 -27.76 11.90
C ASP A 183 0.27 -28.87 11.30
N ASN A 184 -1.02 -28.86 11.60
CA ASN A 184 -1.98 -29.81 11.03
C ASN A 184 -3.43 -29.34 11.14
N VAL A 185 -4.30 -29.93 10.32
CA VAL A 185 -5.76 -29.86 10.50
C VAL A 185 -6.28 -31.23 10.92
N VAL A 186 -7.06 -31.29 12.01
CA VAL A 186 -7.67 -32.52 12.54
C VAL A 186 -9.17 -32.51 12.30
N ILE A 187 -9.64 -33.52 11.56
CA ILE A 187 -11.04 -33.68 11.21
C ILE A 187 -11.61 -34.91 11.94
N PRO A 188 -12.65 -34.74 12.77
CA PRO A 188 -13.27 -35.86 13.48
C PRO A 188 -13.78 -36.96 12.56
N HIS A 189 -13.76 -38.20 13.05
CA HIS A 189 -14.24 -39.35 12.28
C HIS A 189 -15.73 -39.23 11.90
N SER A 190 -16.05 -39.60 10.66
CA SER A 190 -17.41 -39.81 10.19
C SER A 190 -17.54 -41.11 9.39
N ASP A 191 -18.76 -41.65 9.31
CA ASP A 191 -19.05 -42.85 8.50
C ASP A 191 -18.68 -42.68 7.01
N ALA A 192 -18.59 -41.44 6.52
CA ALA A 192 -18.20 -41.13 5.15
C ALA A 192 -16.72 -41.47 4.87
N LEU A 193 -15.86 -41.46 5.90
CA LEU A 193 -14.43 -41.78 5.78
C LEU A 193 -14.16 -43.30 5.69
N ASN A 194 -15.19 -44.16 5.83
CA ASN A 194 -15.10 -45.61 5.71
C ASN A 194 -15.14 -46.04 4.23
N ILE A 195 -14.13 -45.62 3.47
CA ILE A 195 -14.02 -45.83 2.03
C ILE A 195 -13.58 -47.26 1.71
N SER A 196 -14.18 -47.87 0.68
CA SER A 196 -13.73 -49.16 0.13
C SER A 196 -13.99 -49.25 -1.37
N GLY A 197 -13.30 -50.15 -2.07
CA GLY A 197 -13.50 -50.39 -3.50
C GLY A 197 -12.80 -49.40 -4.44
N SER A 198 -12.90 -48.09 -4.22
CA SER A 198 -12.17 -47.07 -5.02
C SER A 198 -11.95 -45.80 -4.22
N ILE A 199 -10.84 -45.10 -4.47
CA ILE A 199 -10.53 -43.82 -3.86
C ILE A 199 -9.88 -42.89 -4.89
N SER A 200 -10.25 -41.62 -4.81
CA SER A 200 -9.62 -40.51 -5.54
C SER A 200 -9.26 -39.43 -4.52
N ILE A 201 -8.01 -39.01 -4.49
CA ILE A 201 -7.49 -37.93 -3.64
C ILE A 201 -6.86 -36.89 -4.56
N SER A 202 -7.19 -35.62 -4.36
CA SER A 202 -6.68 -34.47 -5.11
C SER A 202 -6.22 -33.40 -4.14
N ALA A 203 -5.15 -32.67 -4.46
CA ALA A 203 -4.75 -31.48 -3.72
C ALA A 203 -3.92 -30.55 -4.61
N TRP A 204 -4.00 -29.25 -4.34
CA TRP A 204 -2.98 -28.31 -4.75
C TRP A 204 -1.92 -28.23 -3.65
N VAL A 205 -0.64 -28.27 -4.06
CA VAL A 205 0.50 -28.22 -3.15
C VAL A 205 1.55 -27.23 -3.64
N PHE A 206 2.13 -26.47 -2.72
CA PHE A 206 3.28 -25.60 -2.94
C PHE A 206 4.35 -25.93 -1.88
N PRO A 207 5.17 -26.97 -2.07
CA PRO A 207 6.16 -27.35 -1.07
C PRO A 207 7.34 -26.37 -1.05
N TYR A 208 7.76 -25.89 0.12
CA TYR A 208 8.96 -25.05 0.27
C TYR A 208 10.24 -25.87 0.23
N SER A 209 10.16 -27.11 0.69
CA SER A 209 11.23 -28.10 0.66
C SER A 209 10.71 -29.39 0.06
N LEU A 210 11.56 -30.10 -0.69
CA LEU A 210 11.21 -31.46 -1.16
C LEU A 210 11.79 -32.54 -0.27
N ASP A 211 12.64 -32.21 0.69
CA ASP A 211 13.42 -33.19 1.43
C ASP A 211 12.54 -34.05 2.36
N GLY A 212 12.80 -35.36 2.38
CA GLY A 212 12.14 -36.27 3.31
C GLY A 212 10.72 -36.67 2.89
N ILE A 213 9.89 -36.96 3.88
CA ILE A 213 8.49 -37.38 3.73
C ILE A 213 7.62 -36.31 4.37
N GLN A 214 6.61 -35.83 3.64
CA GLN A 214 5.74 -34.73 4.03
C GLN A 214 4.29 -35.09 3.70
N PHE A 215 3.44 -35.25 4.71
CA PHE A 215 2.07 -35.73 4.52
C PHE A 215 1.09 -34.61 4.18
N ILE A 216 0.32 -34.81 3.11
CA ILE A 216 -0.73 -33.86 2.69
C ILE A 216 -2.03 -34.23 3.37
N THR A 217 -2.41 -35.51 3.33
CA THR A 217 -3.57 -36.01 4.05
C THR A 217 -3.40 -37.47 4.47
N MET A 218 -3.92 -37.82 5.64
CA MET A 218 -3.82 -39.17 6.19
C MET A 218 -5.03 -39.52 7.05
N LYS A 219 -5.63 -40.69 6.82
CA LYS A 219 -6.67 -41.24 7.69
C LYS A 219 -6.07 -42.10 8.79
N GLY A 220 -6.31 -41.70 10.04
CA GLY A 220 -6.08 -42.49 11.25
C GLY A 220 -4.64 -43.01 11.38
N ASP A 221 -4.50 -44.14 12.06
CA ASP A 221 -3.21 -44.80 12.26
C ASP A 221 -2.91 -45.78 11.09
N TYR A 222 -2.13 -45.31 10.12
CA TYR A 222 -1.76 -46.06 8.90
C TYR A 222 -2.96 -46.47 8.01
N GLY A 223 -3.95 -45.59 7.84
CA GLY A 223 -5.04 -45.78 6.90
C GLY A 223 -4.63 -45.54 5.44
N TRP A 224 -5.51 -44.89 4.69
CA TRP A 224 -5.19 -44.36 3.37
C TRP A 224 -4.77 -42.89 3.48
N GLY A 225 -3.97 -42.42 2.53
CA GLY A 225 -3.47 -41.05 2.53
C GLY A 225 -2.59 -40.75 1.32
N MET A 226 -2.23 -39.48 1.16
CA MET A 226 -1.38 -38.95 0.10
C MET A 226 -0.30 -38.07 0.72
N TYR A 227 0.94 -38.21 0.23
CA TYR A 227 2.09 -37.50 0.76
C TYR A 227 3.17 -37.30 -0.32
N LEU A 228 4.16 -36.46 -0.04
CA LEU A 228 5.36 -36.31 -0.85
C LEU A 228 6.53 -37.05 -0.21
N ASN A 229 7.39 -37.66 -1.04
CA ASN A 229 8.63 -38.29 -0.64
C ASN A 229 9.75 -37.88 -1.59
N ASN A 230 10.62 -36.97 -1.18
CA ASN A 230 11.62 -36.35 -2.06
C ASN A 230 10.96 -35.79 -3.33
N GLY A 231 9.82 -35.11 -3.17
CA GLY A 231 8.96 -34.56 -4.22
C GLY A 231 8.12 -35.57 -5.02
N ALA A 232 8.28 -36.89 -4.85
CA ALA A 232 7.43 -37.89 -5.51
C ALA A 232 6.13 -38.11 -4.72
N ILE A 233 4.99 -38.25 -5.41
CA ILE A 233 3.70 -38.57 -4.77
C ILE A 233 3.76 -40.01 -4.25
N GLY A 234 3.45 -40.19 -2.97
CA GLY A 234 3.25 -41.49 -2.35
C GLY A 234 1.79 -41.70 -1.97
N TYR A 235 1.32 -42.94 -2.10
CA TYR A 235 0.00 -43.36 -1.61
C TYR A 235 0.15 -44.33 -0.44
N ALA A 236 -0.51 -44.05 0.69
CA ALA A 236 -0.48 -44.91 1.85
C ALA A 236 -1.38 -46.13 1.65
N SER A 237 -0.79 -47.24 1.20
CA SER A 237 -1.49 -48.49 0.90
C SER A 237 -1.38 -49.54 2.00
N GLU A 238 -0.46 -49.38 2.96
CA GLU A 238 -0.25 -50.35 4.04
C GLU A 238 0.49 -49.74 5.24
N TYR A 239 0.86 -50.56 6.22
CA TYR A 239 1.56 -50.09 7.42
C TYR A 239 3.00 -49.61 7.13
N SER A 240 3.68 -50.18 6.13
CA SER A 240 5.09 -49.85 5.88
C SER A 240 5.22 -48.79 4.79
N LEU A 241 5.68 -47.59 5.16
CA LEU A 241 6.05 -46.51 4.24
C LEU A 241 6.96 -46.99 3.08
N SER A 242 7.84 -47.96 3.36
CA SER A 242 8.77 -48.51 2.36
C SER A 242 8.12 -49.40 1.30
N GLN A 243 6.84 -49.78 1.49
CA GLN A 243 6.06 -50.58 0.57
C GLN A 243 5.01 -49.75 -0.19
N HIS A 244 4.86 -48.48 0.16
CA HIS A 244 3.92 -47.60 -0.53
C HIS A 244 4.35 -47.36 -1.98
N PRO A 245 3.40 -47.40 -2.94
CA PRO A 245 3.68 -47.03 -4.31
C PRO A 245 4.04 -45.54 -4.39
N LEU A 246 5.03 -45.21 -5.23
CA LEU A 246 5.47 -43.85 -5.49
C LEU A 246 5.31 -43.51 -6.99
N SER A 247 5.10 -42.23 -7.29
CA SER A 247 5.15 -41.71 -8.67
C SER A 247 6.57 -41.80 -9.25
N ASN A 248 6.66 -41.80 -10.58
CA ASN A 248 7.91 -41.75 -11.33
C ASN A 248 8.37 -40.30 -11.64
N MET A 249 7.53 -39.32 -11.31
CA MET A 249 7.77 -37.89 -11.48
C MET A 249 7.65 -37.20 -10.13
N THR A 250 8.36 -36.09 -9.97
CA THR A 250 8.34 -35.26 -8.78
C THR A 250 7.67 -33.92 -9.07
N VAL A 251 7.13 -33.28 -8.04
CA VAL A 251 6.80 -31.86 -8.05
C VAL A 251 8.09 -31.02 -7.94
N ALA A 252 7.99 -29.71 -8.18
CA ALA A 252 9.04 -28.75 -7.91
C ALA A 252 8.78 -28.08 -6.55
N ASP A 253 9.84 -27.62 -5.88
CA ASP A 253 9.75 -26.70 -4.75
C ASP A 253 9.41 -25.29 -5.22
N ASN A 254 8.70 -24.55 -4.38
CA ASN A 254 8.31 -23.16 -4.60
C ASN A 254 7.50 -22.94 -5.90
N GLU A 255 6.71 -23.96 -6.31
CA GLU A 255 5.78 -23.89 -7.43
C GLU A 255 4.50 -24.66 -7.11
N TRP A 256 3.35 -24.10 -7.47
CA TRP A 256 2.07 -24.80 -7.35
C TRP A 256 2.01 -26.01 -8.27
N ALA A 257 1.65 -27.16 -7.69
CA ALA A 257 1.37 -28.37 -8.42
C ALA A 257 0.03 -28.97 -7.99
N HIS A 258 -0.81 -29.30 -8.96
CA HIS A 258 -1.99 -30.11 -8.73
C HIS A 258 -1.61 -31.59 -8.76
N ILE A 259 -1.82 -32.31 -7.66
CA ILE A 259 -1.46 -33.73 -7.54
C ILE A 259 -2.69 -34.60 -7.28
N GLU A 260 -2.71 -35.77 -7.91
CA GLU A 260 -3.85 -36.68 -7.85
C GLU A 260 -3.40 -38.14 -7.66
N VAL A 261 -4.13 -38.87 -6.82
CA VAL A 261 -4.07 -40.33 -6.67
C VAL A 261 -5.46 -40.88 -6.98
N GLU A 262 -5.57 -41.71 -8.01
CA GLU A 262 -6.83 -42.37 -8.36
C GLU A 262 -6.64 -43.87 -8.53
N LEU A 263 -7.39 -44.67 -7.77
CA LEU A 263 -7.25 -46.13 -7.82
C LEU A 263 -8.55 -46.89 -7.52
N THR A 264 -8.59 -48.12 -8.02
CA THR A 264 -9.62 -49.11 -7.69
C THR A 264 -8.97 -50.30 -7.00
N GLU A 265 -9.53 -50.69 -5.86
CA GLU A 265 -9.00 -51.72 -4.98
C GLU A 265 -8.86 -53.07 -5.70
N SER A 266 -7.68 -53.68 -5.59
CA SER A 266 -7.31 -54.93 -6.28
C SER A 266 -7.30 -54.88 -7.81
N VAL A 267 -7.37 -53.68 -8.41
CA VAL A 267 -7.31 -53.47 -9.87
C VAL A 267 -6.07 -52.65 -10.25
N GLY A 268 -5.73 -51.65 -9.46
CA GLY A 268 -4.66 -50.70 -9.73
C GLY A 268 -5.18 -49.28 -9.92
N GLY A 269 -4.28 -48.37 -10.26
CA GLY A 269 -4.56 -46.94 -10.37
C GLY A 269 -3.41 -46.17 -10.99
N GLU A 270 -3.43 -44.85 -10.82
CA GLU A 270 -2.42 -43.95 -11.35
C GLU A 270 -2.21 -42.72 -10.47
N PHE A 271 -1.02 -42.13 -10.63
CA PHE A 271 -0.66 -40.83 -10.09
C PHE A 271 -0.70 -39.80 -11.20
N ARG A 272 -1.10 -38.56 -10.89
CA ARG A 272 -1.00 -37.43 -11.83
C ARG A 272 -0.39 -36.20 -11.16
N ILE A 273 0.35 -35.43 -11.96
CA ILE A 273 0.88 -34.11 -11.60
C ILE A 273 0.46 -33.16 -12.72
N ASN A 274 -0.22 -32.07 -12.39
CA ASN A 274 -0.75 -31.07 -13.32
C ASN A 274 -1.57 -31.72 -14.46
N GLY A 275 -2.36 -32.74 -14.11
CA GLY A 275 -3.17 -33.54 -15.04
C GLY A 275 -2.38 -34.52 -15.93
N ALA A 276 -1.05 -34.54 -15.87
CA ALA A 276 -0.21 -35.47 -16.61
C ALA A 276 0.07 -36.76 -15.81
N LEU A 277 0.07 -37.91 -16.49
CA LEU A 277 0.34 -39.20 -15.86
C LEU A 277 1.77 -39.26 -15.27
N ALA A 278 1.85 -39.37 -13.94
CA ALA A 278 3.08 -39.36 -13.16
C ALA A 278 3.53 -40.76 -12.70
N GLY A 279 2.67 -41.78 -12.76
CA GLY A 279 2.99 -43.16 -12.38
C GLY A 279 1.77 -44.06 -12.38
N ASN A 280 1.99 -45.38 -12.28
CA ASN A 280 0.91 -46.37 -12.19
C ASN A 280 1.00 -47.12 -10.86
N ILE A 281 -0.14 -47.41 -10.26
CA ILE A 281 -0.29 -48.24 -9.06
C ILE A 281 -0.74 -49.63 -9.50
N THR A 282 -0.05 -50.68 -9.07
CA THR A 282 -0.42 -52.05 -9.43
C THR A 282 -1.63 -52.55 -8.63
N ALA A 283 -2.23 -53.65 -9.07
CA ALA A 283 -3.35 -54.27 -8.36
C ALA A 283 -2.97 -54.66 -6.92
N GLU A 284 -1.75 -55.13 -6.71
CA GLU A 284 -1.22 -55.53 -5.41
C GLU A 284 -0.97 -54.34 -4.46
N GLU A 285 -0.70 -53.15 -5.00
CA GLU A 285 -0.40 -51.91 -4.26
C GLU A 285 -1.66 -51.03 -4.05
N SER A 286 -2.80 -51.42 -4.61
CA SER A 286 -4.05 -50.64 -4.59
C SER A 286 -4.96 -50.92 -3.39
N LEU A 287 -4.40 -51.31 -2.25
CA LEU A 287 -5.18 -51.56 -1.03
C LEU A 287 -5.66 -50.24 -0.41
N ILE A 288 -6.86 -50.22 0.18
CA ILE A 288 -7.43 -49.05 0.88
C ILE A 288 -7.58 -49.40 2.37
N PRO A 289 -6.57 -49.12 3.22
CA PRO A 289 -6.62 -49.48 4.62
C PRO A 289 -7.56 -48.57 5.42
N GLN A 290 -8.17 -49.09 6.49
CA GLN A 290 -9.14 -48.33 7.29
C GLN A 290 -8.52 -47.50 8.42
N GLY A 291 -7.22 -47.64 8.69
CA GLY A 291 -6.51 -46.83 9.69
C GLY A 291 -6.62 -47.30 11.14
N ASP A 292 -6.86 -48.59 11.38
CA ASP A 292 -6.90 -49.22 12.72
C ASP A 292 -5.74 -50.22 12.87
N PHE A 293 -4.49 -49.76 12.64
CA PHE A 293 -3.30 -50.62 12.76
C PHE A 293 -2.75 -50.73 14.18
N GLY A 294 -3.23 -49.91 15.12
CA GLY A 294 -3.02 -50.09 16.55
C GLY A 294 -1.60 -49.77 17.04
N SER A 295 -0.98 -48.71 16.50
CA SER A 295 0.18 -48.05 17.10
C SER A 295 -0.12 -47.68 18.57
N ASN A 296 0.90 -47.80 19.42
CA ASN A 296 0.73 -48.15 20.83
C ASN A 296 0.07 -47.09 21.73
N ASP A 297 -0.19 -45.88 21.24
CA ASP A 297 -0.74 -44.79 22.05
C ASP A 297 -2.27 -44.80 22.07
N CYS A 298 -2.93 -44.93 20.92
CA CYS A 298 -4.38 -45.09 20.77
C CYS A 298 -4.94 -46.31 21.53
N PHE A 299 -4.21 -47.44 21.43
CA PHE A 299 -4.62 -48.68 22.08
C PHE A 299 -4.50 -48.61 23.63
N THR A 300 -3.71 -47.68 24.17
CA THR A 300 -3.55 -47.49 25.62
C THR A 300 -4.44 -46.39 26.19
N SER A 301 -4.82 -45.37 25.40
CA SER A 301 -5.80 -44.33 25.77
C SER A 301 -7.25 -44.82 25.67
N GLY A 302 -7.55 -45.71 24.72
CA GLY A 302 -8.91 -46.20 24.46
C GLY A 302 -9.70 -45.35 23.44
N GLU A 303 -9.02 -44.44 22.75
CA GLU A 303 -9.55 -43.64 21.64
C GLU A 303 -9.51 -44.43 20.31
N SER A 304 -10.31 -44.03 19.32
CA SER A 304 -10.48 -44.77 18.05
C SER A 304 -9.42 -44.49 16.98
N CYS A 305 -8.71 -43.35 17.04
CA CYS A 305 -7.63 -42.96 16.12
C CYS A 305 -7.98 -43.14 14.64
N ASP A 306 -9.19 -42.71 14.29
CA ASP A 306 -9.85 -42.87 13.00
C ASP A 306 -10.19 -41.52 12.32
N GLU A 307 -9.68 -40.43 12.89
CA GLU A 307 -9.71 -39.05 12.40
C GLU A 307 -9.01 -38.92 11.04
N LEU A 308 -9.33 -37.87 10.31
CA LEU A 308 -8.62 -37.47 9.10
C LEU A 308 -7.69 -36.30 9.45
N TYR A 309 -6.48 -36.35 8.94
CA TYR A 309 -5.48 -35.32 9.13
C TYR A 309 -5.13 -34.68 7.79
N ILE A 310 -4.87 -33.38 7.81
CA ILE A 310 -4.24 -32.63 6.72
C ILE A 310 -2.93 -32.04 7.27
N GLY A 311 -1.85 -32.09 6.49
CA GLY A 311 -0.54 -31.57 6.89
C GLY A 311 0.32 -32.49 7.78
N SER A 312 -0.18 -33.66 8.21
CA SER A 312 0.59 -34.59 9.06
C SER A 312 0.31 -36.08 8.79
N MET A 313 1.18 -36.96 9.31
CA MET A 313 1.09 -38.43 9.15
C MET A 313 -0.06 -39.08 9.96
N GLY A 314 -0.86 -38.28 10.64
CA GLY A 314 -2.01 -38.72 11.42
C GLY A 314 -1.69 -39.40 12.74
N ALA A 315 -2.69 -40.03 13.35
CA ALA A 315 -2.69 -40.48 14.74
C ALA A 315 -1.60 -41.51 15.14
N GLY A 316 -0.85 -42.04 14.17
CA GLY A 316 0.21 -43.01 14.39
C GLY A 316 1.58 -42.43 14.77
N CYS A 317 1.82 -41.15 14.45
CA CYS A 317 3.09 -40.47 14.66
C CYS A 317 2.95 -38.95 14.56
N ASP A 318 3.45 -38.21 15.56
CA ASP A 318 3.71 -36.77 15.48
C ASP A 318 4.99 -36.53 14.68
N CYS A 319 4.94 -36.79 13.36
CA CYS A 319 6.09 -36.66 12.47
C CYS A 319 5.68 -36.54 10.99
N ASN A 320 6.66 -36.17 10.15
CA ASN A 320 6.51 -36.05 8.69
C ASN A 320 5.45 -35.03 8.28
N TYR A 321 5.48 -33.86 8.94
CA TYR A 321 4.63 -32.72 8.66
C TYR A 321 4.92 -32.12 7.29
N PHE A 322 3.94 -31.43 6.72
CA PHE A 322 4.08 -30.72 5.46
C PHE A 322 4.75 -29.36 5.67
N GLU A 323 5.66 -28.97 4.78
CA GLU A 323 6.31 -27.65 4.80
C GLU A 323 6.00 -26.93 3.49
N GLY A 324 5.10 -25.93 3.53
CA GLY A 324 4.62 -25.22 2.35
C GLY A 324 3.12 -24.86 2.41
N LEU A 325 2.52 -24.60 1.25
CA LEU A 325 1.09 -24.27 1.14
C LEU A 325 0.27 -25.48 0.67
N LEU A 326 -0.90 -25.68 1.28
CA LEU A 326 -1.91 -26.63 0.83
C LEU A 326 -3.22 -25.91 0.53
N ASP A 327 -3.88 -26.36 -0.53
CA ASP A 327 -5.19 -25.88 -0.90
C ASP A 327 -5.99 -26.96 -1.67
N ASN A 328 -7.32 -26.80 -1.69
CA ASN A 328 -8.24 -27.54 -2.55
C ASN A 328 -8.07 -29.07 -2.42
N ILE A 329 -8.05 -29.56 -1.17
CA ILE A 329 -7.91 -30.98 -0.85
C ILE A 329 -9.27 -31.67 -1.01
N SER A 330 -9.39 -32.51 -2.02
CA SER A 330 -10.62 -33.25 -2.32
C SER A 330 -10.44 -34.76 -2.13
N ILE A 331 -11.42 -35.40 -1.49
CA ILE A 331 -11.46 -36.85 -1.29
C ILE A 331 -12.78 -37.40 -1.82
N GLY A 332 -12.70 -38.43 -2.66
CA GLY A 332 -13.84 -38.96 -3.40
C GLY A 332 -13.74 -40.45 -3.73
N THR A 333 -14.83 -40.97 -4.31
CA THR A 333 -14.90 -42.36 -4.81
C THR A 333 -15.41 -42.39 -6.25
N MET A 334 -14.99 -43.37 -7.04
CA MET A 334 -15.49 -43.54 -8.40
C MET A 334 -16.93 -44.05 -8.41
N THR A 335 -17.79 -43.36 -9.16
CA THR A 335 -19.14 -43.84 -9.45
C THR A 335 -19.16 -44.84 -10.61
N THR A 336 -20.27 -45.55 -10.76
CA THR A 336 -20.48 -46.51 -11.87
C THR A 336 -20.40 -45.92 -13.28
N ASN A 337 -20.42 -44.58 -13.41
CA ASN A 337 -20.32 -43.86 -14.68
C ASN A 337 -18.91 -43.32 -14.97
N SER A 338 -17.89 -43.72 -14.18
CA SER A 338 -16.52 -43.21 -14.29
C SER A 338 -16.39 -41.71 -14.03
N THR A 339 -17.22 -41.17 -13.14
CA THR A 339 -17.07 -39.83 -12.56
C THR A 339 -16.78 -39.97 -11.07
N VAL A 340 -15.91 -39.12 -10.52
CA VAL A 340 -15.64 -39.07 -9.08
C VAL A 340 -16.82 -38.40 -8.37
N HIS A 341 -17.27 -38.99 -7.27
CA HIS A 341 -18.14 -38.34 -6.31
C HIS A 341 -17.30 -37.89 -5.12
N TRP A 342 -17.07 -36.58 -5.03
CA TRP A 342 -16.41 -35.93 -3.90
C TRP A 342 -17.36 -35.92 -2.71
N PHE A 343 -16.89 -36.38 -1.56
CA PHE A 343 -17.64 -36.36 -0.31
C PHE A 343 -16.89 -35.60 0.80
N SER A 344 -15.70 -35.08 0.49
CA SER A 344 -15.02 -34.09 1.30
C SER A 344 -14.17 -33.20 0.38
N ASN A 345 -14.27 -31.89 0.53
CA ASN A 345 -13.54 -30.92 -0.28
C ASN A 345 -13.23 -29.67 0.55
N TRP A 346 -11.95 -29.49 0.87
CA TRP A 346 -11.41 -28.43 1.71
C TRP A 346 -10.79 -27.38 0.80
N THR A 347 -11.50 -26.26 0.62
CA THR A 347 -11.10 -25.16 -0.27
C THR A 347 -10.70 -23.91 0.51
N PHE A 348 -10.61 -24.03 1.85
CA PHE A 348 -10.19 -22.97 2.76
C PHE A 348 -10.78 -21.57 2.45
N PRO A 349 -12.10 -21.43 2.25
CA PRO A 349 -12.68 -20.13 1.94
C PRO A 349 -12.72 -19.16 3.14
N GLU A 350 -12.39 -19.63 4.35
CA GLU A 350 -12.62 -18.85 5.56
C GLU A 350 -11.58 -17.75 5.81
N GLY A 351 -10.31 -17.98 5.46
CA GLY A 351 -9.25 -16.97 5.56
C GLY A 351 -8.76 -16.65 6.98
N GLU A 352 -9.38 -17.22 8.02
CA GLU A 352 -9.02 -16.97 9.42
C GLU A 352 -9.58 -18.01 10.42
N GLY A 353 -9.11 -17.91 11.67
CA GLY A 353 -9.57 -18.74 12.80
C GLY A 353 -8.89 -20.10 12.91
N THR A 354 -9.26 -20.85 13.96
CA THR A 354 -8.68 -22.17 14.28
C THR A 354 -9.55 -23.32 13.81
N THR A 355 -10.56 -23.06 12.98
CA THR A 355 -11.45 -24.08 12.43
C THR A 355 -11.74 -23.81 10.97
N THR A 356 -11.85 -24.87 10.17
CA THR A 356 -12.24 -24.79 8.75
C THR A 356 -13.32 -25.81 8.43
N GLY A 357 -14.12 -25.56 7.40
CA GLY A 357 -15.19 -26.42 6.94
C GLY A 357 -14.96 -26.94 5.51
N ASP A 358 -15.44 -28.15 5.23
CA ASP A 358 -15.53 -28.63 3.85
C ASP A 358 -16.85 -28.20 3.18
N THR A 359 -16.94 -28.35 1.85
CA THR A 359 -18.18 -28.02 1.07
C THR A 359 -19.45 -28.79 1.49
N LEU A 360 -19.34 -29.78 2.38
CA LEU A 360 -20.45 -30.55 2.94
C LEU A 360 -20.62 -30.33 4.46
N SER A 361 -19.98 -29.30 5.00
CA SER A 361 -20.02 -28.86 6.40
C SER A 361 -19.45 -29.86 7.41
N HIS A 362 -18.47 -30.68 7.03
CA HIS A 362 -17.59 -31.32 8.00
C HIS A 362 -16.62 -30.26 8.56
N LEU A 363 -16.38 -30.26 9.87
CA LEU A 363 -15.51 -29.29 10.53
C LEU A 363 -14.14 -29.92 10.85
N GLY A 364 -13.07 -29.17 10.64
CA GLY A 364 -11.70 -29.47 11.04
C GLY A 364 -11.15 -28.42 12.00
N GLU A 365 -10.29 -28.82 12.93
CA GLU A 365 -9.55 -27.95 13.85
C GLU A 365 -8.13 -27.73 13.31
N ILE A 366 -7.74 -26.47 13.11
CA ILE A 366 -6.43 -26.04 12.64
C ILE A 366 -5.53 -25.87 13.87
N ASN A 367 -4.38 -26.53 13.86
CA ASN A 367 -3.33 -26.41 14.86
C ASN A 367 -2.09 -25.85 14.18
N GLY A 368 -1.70 -24.62 14.52
CA GLY A 368 -0.45 -23.98 14.09
C GLY A 368 -0.41 -23.42 12.66
N ALA A 369 -1.11 -24.03 11.70
CA ALA A 369 -1.11 -23.56 10.31
C ALA A 369 -1.75 -22.16 10.13
N ASP A 370 -1.14 -21.33 9.30
CA ASP A 370 -1.56 -19.95 9.05
C ASP A 370 -2.40 -19.80 7.79
N TRP A 371 -3.34 -18.85 7.82
CA TRP A 371 -4.08 -18.44 6.63
C TRP A 371 -3.25 -17.51 5.77
N VAL A 372 -3.15 -17.85 4.49
CA VAL A 372 -2.42 -17.07 3.49
C VAL A 372 -3.22 -16.96 2.20
N MET A 373 -2.94 -15.94 1.41
CA MET A 373 -3.34 -15.87 0.01
C MET A 373 -2.61 -16.97 -0.79
N PRO A 374 -3.09 -17.36 -1.99
CA PRO A 374 -2.48 -18.44 -2.78
C PRO A 374 -1.05 -18.13 -3.25
N ASP A 375 -0.62 -16.87 -3.22
CA ASP A 375 0.78 -16.49 -3.48
C ASP A 375 1.69 -16.57 -2.24
N GLY A 376 1.12 -16.90 -1.08
CA GLY A 376 1.82 -17.08 0.19
C GLY A 376 1.84 -15.86 1.10
N THR A 377 1.24 -14.72 0.72
CA THR A 377 1.13 -13.56 1.62
C THR A 377 0.13 -13.86 2.73
N ILE A 378 0.47 -13.58 3.99
CA ILE A 378 -0.42 -13.82 5.13
C ILE A 378 -1.66 -12.93 5.01
N VAL A 379 -2.83 -13.49 5.33
CA VAL A 379 -4.08 -12.73 5.45
C VAL A 379 -3.99 -11.89 6.72
N THR A 380 -3.39 -10.71 6.67
CA THR A 380 -3.48 -9.76 7.79
C THR A 380 -4.54 -8.73 7.45
N GLN A 381 -5.63 -8.73 8.21
CA GLN A 381 -6.58 -7.61 8.19
C GLN A 381 -5.87 -6.38 8.75
N ALA A 382 -6.15 -5.22 8.15
CA ALA A 382 -5.53 -3.98 8.55
C ALA A 382 -6.07 -3.53 9.90
N VAL A 383 -5.18 -3.19 10.84
CA VAL A 383 -5.57 -2.70 12.17
C VAL A 383 -5.45 -1.18 12.22
N GLU A 384 -6.51 -0.50 12.67
CA GLU A 384 -6.49 0.95 12.85
C GLU A 384 -5.63 1.36 14.04
N LEU A 385 -4.79 2.38 13.85
CA LEU A 385 -4.06 3.08 14.90
C LEU A 385 -4.81 4.37 15.25
N GLU A 386 -5.57 4.34 16.36
CA GLU A 386 -6.27 5.52 16.85
C GLU A 386 -5.31 6.59 17.39
N ASN A 387 -5.69 7.87 17.25
CA ASN A 387 -4.85 8.99 17.68
C ASN A 387 -4.50 8.93 19.18
N ASP A 388 -3.20 9.01 19.49
CA ASP A 388 -2.67 9.05 20.86
C ASP A 388 -3.04 7.80 21.68
N GLN A 389 -3.24 6.66 21.00
CA GLN A 389 -3.45 5.35 21.61
C GLN A 389 -2.33 4.38 21.28
N ASP A 390 -1.95 3.58 22.27
CA ASP A 390 -0.95 2.53 22.13
C ASP A 390 -1.64 1.22 21.71
N LEU A 391 -1.18 0.63 20.62
CA LEU A 391 -1.51 -0.74 20.22
C LEU A 391 -0.34 -1.66 20.58
N THR A 392 -0.63 -2.80 21.22
CA THR A 392 0.41 -3.79 21.57
C THR A 392 0.16 -5.11 20.84
N ILE A 393 1.15 -5.56 20.08
CA ILE A 393 1.19 -6.87 19.43
C ILE A 393 1.92 -7.83 20.37
N GLU A 394 1.21 -8.86 20.84
CA GLU A 394 1.77 -9.83 21.80
C GLU A 394 2.95 -10.61 21.19
N SER A 395 2.83 -11.03 19.92
CA SER A 395 3.90 -11.71 19.18
C SER A 395 3.67 -11.66 17.67
N ALA A 396 4.75 -11.68 16.88
CA ALA A 396 4.72 -11.98 15.44
C ALA A 396 5.98 -12.76 15.03
N GLN A 397 5.89 -13.58 13.99
CA GLN A 397 6.98 -14.41 13.49
C GLN A 397 7.82 -13.67 12.44
N ALA A 398 9.05 -14.15 12.24
CA ALA A 398 9.92 -13.67 11.17
C ALA A 398 9.25 -13.83 9.79
N GLY A 399 9.14 -12.72 9.05
CA GLY A 399 8.56 -12.65 7.71
C GLY A 399 7.05 -12.41 7.68
N ASP A 400 6.39 -12.28 8.84
CA ASP A 400 4.99 -11.85 8.89
C ASP A 400 4.86 -10.44 8.32
N GLN A 401 3.76 -10.12 7.65
CA GLN A 401 3.49 -8.77 7.16
C GLN A 401 2.33 -8.21 7.95
N LEU A 402 2.60 -7.39 8.97
CA LEU A 402 1.56 -6.78 9.78
C LEU A 402 1.08 -5.50 9.11
N LEU A 403 -0.21 -5.41 8.80
CA LEU A 403 -0.82 -4.26 8.15
C LEU A 403 -1.58 -3.38 9.16
N PHE A 404 -1.29 -2.09 9.15
CA PHE A 404 -1.94 -1.07 9.96
C PHE A 404 -2.36 0.13 9.12
N TYR A 405 -3.29 0.93 9.62
CA TYR A 405 -3.63 2.22 9.03
C TYR A 405 -3.99 3.26 10.09
N GLY A 406 -3.92 4.55 9.74
CA GLY A 406 -4.46 5.64 10.54
C GLY A 406 -5.17 6.67 9.68
N GLU A 407 -6.30 7.19 10.15
CA GLU A 407 -7.09 8.22 9.47
C GLU A 407 -6.67 9.62 9.93
N ILE A 408 -5.83 10.29 9.12
CA ILE A 408 -5.25 11.58 9.47
C ILE A 408 -6.22 12.71 9.15
N ASP A 409 -6.54 13.50 10.17
CA ASP A 409 -7.46 14.62 10.06
C ASP A 409 -6.96 15.72 9.11
N ASP A 410 -7.90 16.38 8.43
CA ASP A 410 -7.66 17.64 7.74
C ASP A 410 -6.97 18.65 8.68
N MET A 411 -6.04 19.43 8.13
CA MET A 411 -5.30 20.46 8.89
C MET A 411 -4.43 19.89 10.04
N THR A 412 -4.06 18.61 9.97
CA THR A 412 -3.00 18.06 10.83
C THR A 412 -1.68 18.81 10.60
N LYS A 413 -1.12 19.38 11.66
CA LYS A 413 0.15 20.11 11.61
C LYS A 413 1.36 19.25 11.94
N ASP A 414 1.19 18.23 12.79
CA ASP A 414 2.25 17.32 13.20
C ASP A 414 1.69 15.90 13.29
N MET A 415 2.41 14.91 12.78
CA MET A 415 2.14 13.49 12.96
C MET A 415 3.41 12.79 13.44
N TYR A 416 3.26 11.86 14.37
CA TYR A 416 4.33 11.11 15.01
C TYR A 416 3.98 9.62 14.93
N PHE A 417 4.88 8.82 14.38
CA PHE A 417 4.80 7.37 14.44
C PHE A 417 5.93 6.85 15.30
N SER A 418 5.60 5.99 16.25
CA SER A 418 6.60 5.33 17.07
C SER A 418 6.33 3.85 17.20
N MET A 419 7.41 3.08 17.18
CA MET A 419 7.41 1.65 17.38
C MET A 419 8.49 1.31 18.39
N SER A 420 8.18 0.47 19.37
CA SER A 420 9.16 -0.01 20.33
C SER A 420 8.81 -1.38 20.90
N SER A 421 9.81 -2.24 21.09
CA SER A 421 9.70 -3.44 21.94
C SER A 421 10.55 -3.30 23.20
N TRP A 422 9.94 -3.56 24.36
CA TRP A 422 10.63 -3.52 25.65
C TRP A 422 11.48 -4.77 25.93
N GLY A 423 11.29 -5.85 25.15
CA GLY A 423 11.92 -7.17 25.35
C GLY A 423 13.36 -7.30 24.84
N ASP A 424 13.78 -6.44 23.91
CA ASP A 424 15.02 -6.62 23.13
C ASP A 424 16.20 -5.74 23.54
N PHE A 425 16.04 -4.90 24.57
CA PHE A 425 17.12 -4.08 25.10
C PHE A 425 18.31 -4.93 25.60
N GLY A 426 19.32 -5.10 24.74
CA GLY A 426 20.55 -5.86 25.01
C GLY A 426 20.69 -7.23 24.34
N LYS A 427 19.80 -7.60 23.41
CA LYS A 427 19.98 -8.74 22.49
C LYS A 427 20.82 -8.34 21.25
N GLU A 428 21.12 -9.30 20.37
CA GLU A 428 21.68 -8.97 19.03
C GLU A 428 20.69 -8.03 18.30
N PRO A 429 21.15 -7.13 17.42
CA PRO A 429 20.26 -6.20 16.72
C PRO A 429 19.26 -6.98 15.85
N THR A 430 17.99 -6.95 16.26
CA THR A 430 16.85 -7.31 15.43
C THR A 430 16.56 -6.15 14.48
N THR A 431 16.17 -6.46 13.25
CA THR A 431 15.75 -5.45 12.26
C THR A 431 14.29 -5.70 11.92
N ILE A 432 13.49 -4.64 11.86
CA ILE A 432 12.11 -4.70 11.39
C ILE A 432 12.03 -3.76 10.19
N GLU A 433 11.56 -4.27 9.05
CA GLU A 433 11.31 -3.45 7.88
C GLU A 433 9.94 -2.78 8.03
N VAL A 434 9.86 -1.46 7.84
CA VAL A 434 8.61 -0.70 7.91
C VAL A 434 8.42 0.06 6.63
N TYR A 435 7.28 -0.14 5.97
CA TYR A 435 6.89 0.58 4.76
C TYR A 435 5.65 1.41 5.06
N MET A 436 5.60 2.65 4.59
CA MET A 436 4.46 3.55 4.78
C MET A 436 4.02 4.19 3.46
N SER A 437 2.72 4.42 3.29
CA SER A 437 2.16 5.14 2.12
C SER A 437 0.84 5.83 2.41
N HIS A 438 0.58 6.94 1.73
CA HIS A 438 -0.67 7.69 1.78
C HIS A 438 -1.65 7.17 0.72
N GLU A 439 -2.91 6.95 1.11
CA GLU A 439 -4.04 6.47 0.28
C GLU A 439 -3.85 5.09 -0.40
N THR A 440 -2.69 4.46 -0.23
CA THR A 440 -2.32 3.19 -0.87
C THR A 440 -1.57 2.30 0.10
N ILE A 441 -1.75 0.98 -0.04
CA ILE A 441 -1.03 0.01 0.82
C ILE A 441 0.41 -0.14 0.32
N PRO A 442 1.40 0.08 1.18
CA PRO A 442 2.79 -0.02 0.78
C PRO A 442 3.23 -1.48 0.63
N SER A 443 4.26 -1.70 -0.19
CA SER A 443 4.96 -2.97 -0.35
C SER A 443 6.47 -2.74 -0.49
N SER A 444 7.25 -3.82 -0.50
CA SER A 444 8.70 -3.76 -0.73
C SER A 444 9.11 -3.23 -2.11
N TRP A 445 8.17 -3.05 -3.03
CA TRP A 445 8.43 -2.56 -4.39
C TRP A 445 7.83 -1.19 -4.68
N GLU A 446 6.79 -0.81 -3.91
CA GLU A 446 5.98 0.39 -4.13
C GLU A 446 5.57 0.92 -2.76
N HIS A 447 6.17 2.04 -2.36
CA HIS A 447 5.94 2.73 -1.09
C HIS A 447 6.34 4.20 -1.23
N ASP A 448 5.76 5.06 -0.40
CA ASP A 448 6.20 6.44 -0.22
C ASP A 448 7.45 6.50 0.68
N GLU A 449 7.45 5.73 1.77
CA GLU A 449 8.54 5.74 2.77
C GLU A 449 8.96 4.32 3.19
N TYR A 450 10.24 4.16 3.53
CA TYR A 450 10.84 2.92 4.01
C TYR A 450 11.81 3.17 5.17
N PHE A 451 11.67 2.38 6.23
CA PHE A 451 12.52 2.45 7.42
C PHE A 451 13.05 1.09 7.83
N ASP A 452 14.34 1.06 8.21
CA ASP A 452 14.98 -0.05 8.90
C ASP A 452 14.98 0.21 10.40
N ALA A 453 14.03 -0.37 11.13
CA ALA A 453 13.92 -0.20 12.58
C ALA A 453 14.89 -1.13 13.33
N GLU A 454 16.09 -0.63 13.62
CA GLU A 454 17.09 -1.36 14.39
C GLU A 454 16.69 -1.47 15.88
N TYR A 455 16.93 -2.63 16.50
CA TYR A 455 16.57 -2.93 17.89
C TYR A 455 15.07 -2.82 18.18
N SER A 456 14.24 -3.08 17.17
CA SER A 456 12.79 -3.00 17.27
C SER A 456 12.32 -1.63 17.76
N PHE A 457 13.03 -0.56 17.38
CA PHE A 457 12.73 0.83 17.74
C PHE A 457 12.70 1.70 16.48
N LEU A 458 11.62 2.46 16.31
CA LEU A 458 11.47 3.46 15.27
C LEU A 458 10.77 4.68 15.87
N TRP A 459 11.18 5.86 15.44
CA TRP A 459 10.52 7.12 15.78
C TRP A 459 10.64 8.05 14.58
N GLU A 460 9.51 8.37 13.97
CA GLU A 460 9.43 9.25 12.80
C GLU A 460 8.37 10.33 13.03
N ASP A 461 8.61 11.50 12.45
CA ASP A 461 7.72 12.65 12.55
C ASP A 461 7.56 13.37 11.20
N TRP A 462 6.33 13.82 10.94
CA TRP A 462 5.97 14.55 9.73
C TRP A 462 5.33 15.88 10.10
N SER A 463 5.78 16.95 9.44
CA SER A 463 5.14 18.26 9.54
C SER A 463 4.16 18.47 8.39
N TRP A 464 2.94 18.85 8.73
CA TRP A 464 1.84 19.06 7.80
C TRP A 464 1.57 17.89 6.83
N PRO A 465 1.39 16.67 7.34
CA PRO A 465 1.10 15.51 6.50
C PRO A 465 -0.18 15.71 5.69
N ASP A 466 -0.30 14.98 4.59
CA ASP A 466 -1.54 14.93 3.84
C ASP A 466 -2.63 14.21 4.63
N ALA A 467 -3.84 14.76 4.62
CA ALA A 467 -4.99 14.19 5.31
C ALA A 467 -5.53 12.98 4.54
N GLY A 468 -6.18 12.06 5.24
CA GLY A 468 -6.67 10.79 4.70
C GLY A 468 -5.93 9.59 5.29
N THR A 469 -6.04 8.45 4.61
CA THR A 469 -5.57 7.17 5.16
C THR A 469 -4.06 7.01 4.97
N TRP A 470 -3.34 6.80 6.06
CA TRP A 470 -1.92 6.42 6.04
C TRP A 470 -1.78 4.93 6.37
N TRP A 471 -1.27 4.16 5.43
CA TRP A 471 -1.06 2.73 5.55
C TRP A 471 0.37 2.42 5.99
N ILE A 472 0.53 1.42 6.86
CA ILE A 472 1.80 1.02 7.45
C ILE A 472 1.91 -0.51 7.39
N VAL A 473 2.96 -1.01 6.73
CA VAL A 473 3.29 -2.45 6.71
C VAL A 473 4.57 -2.69 7.48
N ILE A 474 4.51 -3.58 8.47
CA ILE A 474 5.64 -3.93 9.34
C ILE A 474 6.01 -5.40 9.10
N ILE A 475 7.26 -5.65 8.70
CA ILE A 475 7.80 -6.97 8.41
C ILE A 475 8.93 -7.29 9.39
N PRO A 476 8.72 -8.15 10.41
CA PRO A 476 9.78 -8.56 11.32
C PRO A 476 10.77 -9.47 10.59
N THR A 477 12.08 -9.26 10.74
CA THR A 477 13.08 -10.19 10.17
C THR A 477 13.42 -11.35 11.11
N GLU A 478 13.02 -11.25 12.36
CA GLU A 478 13.10 -12.25 13.42
C GLU A 478 11.79 -12.25 14.22
N ASP A 479 11.50 -13.32 14.97
CA ASP A 479 10.30 -13.37 15.83
C ASP A 479 10.35 -12.26 16.88
N ILE A 480 9.25 -11.52 17.00
CA ILE A 480 9.09 -10.40 17.92
C ILE A 480 8.05 -10.73 19.00
N GLU A 481 8.29 -10.22 20.21
CA GLU A 481 7.38 -10.30 21.35
C GLU A 481 7.16 -8.88 21.90
N ASP A 482 5.92 -8.58 22.33
CA ASP A 482 5.52 -7.32 22.97
C ASP A 482 5.91 -6.06 22.17
N LEU A 483 5.54 -5.99 20.89
CA LEU A 483 5.76 -4.80 20.05
C LEU A 483 4.67 -3.76 20.32
N THR A 484 5.04 -2.55 20.71
CA THR A 484 4.12 -1.42 20.90
C THR A 484 4.22 -0.46 19.73
N LEU A 485 3.07 -0.08 19.18
CA LEU A 485 2.90 0.90 18.11
C LEU A 485 2.06 2.07 18.63
N THR A 486 2.45 3.29 18.29
CA THR A 486 1.70 4.50 18.61
C THR A 486 1.73 5.43 17.40
N LEU A 487 0.56 5.85 16.93
CA LEU A 487 0.40 6.91 15.95
C LEU A 487 -0.29 8.09 16.65
N THR A 488 0.31 9.27 16.56
CA THR A 488 -0.21 10.49 17.19
C THR A 488 -0.22 11.61 16.18
N TRP A 489 -1.31 12.37 16.09
CA TRP A 489 -1.35 13.56 15.26
C TRP A 489 -2.01 14.73 15.98
N VAL A 490 -1.55 15.93 15.64
CA VAL A 490 -2.00 17.20 16.22
C VAL A 490 -2.62 18.04 15.12
N VAL A 491 -3.92 18.26 15.23
CA VAL A 491 -4.66 19.18 14.34
C VAL A 491 -4.34 20.62 14.70
N ALA A 492 -4.06 21.44 13.70
CA ALA A 492 -3.76 22.85 13.90
C ALA A 492 -4.99 23.61 14.42
N ASP A 493 -4.79 24.54 15.34
CA ASP A 493 -5.87 25.41 15.82
C ASP A 493 -6.48 26.18 14.65
N PRO A 494 -7.81 26.38 14.60
CA PRO A 494 -8.44 27.17 13.55
C PRO A 494 -8.02 28.65 13.65
N PRO A 495 -7.82 29.34 12.52
CA PRO A 495 -7.42 30.74 12.54
C PRO A 495 -8.53 31.64 13.12
N PRO A 496 -8.18 32.83 13.66
CA PRO A 496 -9.16 33.84 14.04
C PRO A 496 -10.06 34.24 12.88
N GLU A 497 -11.24 34.78 13.19
CA GLU A 497 -12.16 35.31 12.18
C GLU A 497 -11.50 36.43 11.37
N LEU A 498 -11.74 36.46 10.05
CA LEU A 498 -11.06 37.41 9.14
C LEU A 498 -11.31 38.88 9.48
N ASP A 499 -12.40 39.22 10.20
CA ASP A 499 -12.70 40.59 10.63
C ASP A 499 -11.87 41.05 11.85
N GLU A 500 -11.22 40.12 12.54
CA GLU A 500 -10.24 40.37 13.60
C GLU A 500 -8.82 40.53 13.06
N MET A 501 -8.60 40.25 11.78
CA MET A 501 -7.29 40.25 11.11
C MET A 501 -7.13 41.42 10.13
N THR A 502 -5.88 41.72 9.78
CA THR A 502 -5.57 42.73 8.75
C THR A 502 -5.20 42.07 7.41
N GLU A 503 -5.98 42.35 6.36
CA GLU A 503 -5.68 41.89 5.00
C GLU A 503 -4.45 42.60 4.42
N LEU A 504 -3.51 41.83 3.88
CA LEU A 504 -2.33 42.32 3.17
C LEU A 504 -2.51 42.13 1.67
N PHE A 505 -2.56 43.23 0.93
CA PHE A 505 -2.61 43.21 -0.53
C PHE A 505 -1.19 43.25 -1.12
N ASN A 506 -0.97 42.49 -2.19
CA ASN A 506 0.30 42.45 -2.91
C ASN A 506 0.84 43.87 -3.19
N GLY A 507 2.03 44.16 -2.67
CA GLY A 507 2.73 45.41 -2.91
C GLY A 507 2.26 46.60 -2.05
N ILE A 508 1.17 46.47 -1.27
CA ILE A 508 0.57 47.57 -0.53
C ILE A 508 1.01 47.52 0.94
N PRO A 509 1.89 48.45 1.39
CA PRO A 509 2.35 48.45 2.77
C PRO A 509 1.28 48.95 3.74
N VAL A 510 1.12 48.25 4.86
CA VAL A 510 0.30 48.65 6.01
C VAL A 510 1.22 49.22 7.08
N ALA A 511 1.25 50.55 7.16
CA ALA A 511 2.12 51.27 8.09
C ALA A 511 1.48 51.51 9.47
N GLY A 512 2.30 51.89 10.46
CA GLY A 512 1.84 52.33 11.78
C GLY A 512 1.40 51.19 12.70
N GLN A 513 1.86 49.98 12.44
CA GLN A 513 1.60 48.83 13.30
C GLN A 513 2.36 48.98 14.61
N SER A 514 1.73 48.64 15.73
CA SER A 514 2.32 48.81 17.07
C SER A 514 1.78 47.79 18.06
N ILE A 515 2.69 47.16 18.80
CA ILE A 515 2.43 46.31 19.94
C ILE A 515 3.01 47.01 21.17
N ASP A 516 2.17 47.78 21.86
CA ASP A 516 2.59 48.71 22.92
C ASP A 516 2.31 48.21 24.35
N VAL A 517 2.29 46.90 24.53
CA VAL A 517 2.06 46.26 25.83
C VAL A 517 3.37 45.82 26.46
N GLY A 518 3.42 45.78 27.80
CA GLY A 518 4.62 45.34 28.52
C GLY A 518 4.72 43.82 28.60
N ARG A 519 5.91 43.30 28.95
CA ARG A 519 6.18 41.86 29.20
C ARG A 519 5.27 41.12 30.19
N GLN A 520 4.37 41.83 30.86
CA GLN A 520 3.44 41.28 31.86
C GLN A 520 2.01 41.13 31.32
N ALA A 521 1.74 41.60 30.10
CA ALA A 521 0.48 41.33 29.42
C ALA A 521 0.40 39.86 28.99
N SER A 522 -0.81 39.35 28.75
CA SER A 522 -1.00 38.03 28.13
C SER A 522 -0.30 37.98 26.79
N PHE A 523 0.03 36.77 26.33
CA PHE A 523 0.70 36.62 25.05
C PHE A 523 -0.19 37.03 23.88
N GLU A 524 -1.49 36.74 23.94
CA GLU A 524 -2.51 37.18 22.98
C GLU A 524 -2.49 38.71 22.74
N ASP A 525 -2.25 39.53 23.77
CA ASP A 525 -2.15 40.99 23.65
C ASP A 525 -0.88 41.48 22.91
N ARG A 526 0.04 40.55 22.60
CA ARG A 526 1.39 40.81 22.07
C ARG A 526 1.59 40.27 20.66
N VAL A 527 0.48 39.90 20.02
CA VAL A 527 0.42 39.30 18.70
C VAL A 527 -0.51 40.14 17.83
N LEU A 528 -0.15 40.31 16.56
CA LEU A 528 -1.01 40.87 15.52
C LEU A 528 -1.15 39.84 14.40
N TYR A 529 -2.38 39.63 13.96
CA TYR A 529 -2.73 38.66 12.93
C TYR A 529 -3.05 39.37 11.60
N TYR A 530 -2.52 38.79 10.53
CA TYR A 530 -2.68 39.27 9.16
C TYR A 530 -3.04 38.10 8.26
N TYR A 531 -3.70 38.36 7.14
CA TYR A 531 -3.93 37.35 6.12
C TYR A 531 -3.69 37.89 4.72
N VAL A 532 -3.44 36.97 3.80
CA VAL A 532 -3.24 37.20 2.38
C VAL A 532 -4.20 36.27 1.63
N ASN A 533 -5.02 36.81 0.75
CA ASN A 533 -5.87 36.02 -0.13
C ASN A 533 -5.17 35.83 -1.48
N VAL A 534 -4.68 34.60 -1.72
CA VAL A 534 -4.04 34.19 -2.96
C VAL A 534 -5.11 33.58 -3.88
N THR A 535 -5.23 34.09 -5.10
CA THR A 535 -6.31 33.71 -6.03
C THR A 535 -5.83 32.98 -7.28
N GLU A 536 -4.53 32.95 -7.49
CA GLU A 536 -3.84 32.31 -8.62
C GLU A 536 -2.52 31.74 -8.06
N PRO A 537 -1.99 30.62 -8.60
CA PRO A 537 -0.74 30.03 -8.14
C PRO A 537 0.44 31.01 -8.19
N LEU A 538 1.28 31.00 -7.17
CA LEU A 538 2.44 31.87 -7.02
C LEU A 538 3.70 31.01 -6.86
N ALA A 539 4.79 31.40 -7.54
CA ALA A 539 6.09 30.81 -7.27
C ALA A 539 6.57 31.10 -5.84
N SER A 540 6.22 32.27 -5.30
CA SER A 540 6.43 32.56 -3.89
C SER A 540 5.50 33.66 -3.34
N LEU A 541 5.26 33.58 -2.04
CA LEU A 541 4.59 34.60 -1.23
C LEU A 541 5.53 35.05 -0.12
N SER A 542 5.97 36.30 -0.15
CA SER A 542 6.77 36.89 0.93
C SER A 542 5.95 37.90 1.74
N VAL A 543 6.06 37.83 3.06
CA VAL A 543 5.62 38.90 3.98
C VAL A 543 6.87 39.50 4.61
N GLU A 544 6.98 40.83 4.53
CA GLU A 544 8.11 41.57 5.08
C GLU A 544 7.63 42.61 6.11
N THR A 545 8.42 42.81 7.15
CA THR A 545 8.28 43.93 8.09
C THR A 545 9.49 44.85 8.01
N TYR A 546 9.29 46.15 8.21
CA TYR A 546 10.39 47.12 8.28
C TYR A 546 10.00 48.41 9.00
N GLY A 547 11.01 49.17 9.41
CA GLY A 547 10.85 50.48 10.04
C GLY A 547 10.39 50.43 11.50
N GLY A 548 10.12 51.60 12.08
CA GLY A 548 9.73 51.71 13.48
C GLY A 548 10.87 51.48 14.48
N THR A 549 10.52 51.15 15.71
CA THR A 549 11.46 50.80 16.80
C THR A 549 10.97 49.60 17.58
N GLY A 550 11.87 48.73 18.02
CA GLY A 550 11.53 47.56 18.82
C GLY A 550 12.15 46.30 18.24
N ASN A 551 11.56 45.16 18.59
CA ASN A 551 11.81 43.88 17.95
C ASN A 551 10.47 43.26 17.55
N ILE A 552 10.33 42.81 16.32
CA ILE A 552 9.21 41.98 15.88
C ILE A 552 9.76 40.63 15.45
N ASN A 553 8.97 39.59 15.62
CA ASN A 553 9.16 38.31 14.96
C ASN A 553 7.97 38.12 14.03
N LEU A 554 8.19 37.45 12.91
CA LEU A 554 7.20 37.23 11.87
C LEU A 554 7.11 35.73 11.56
N GLY A 555 5.90 35.20 11.51
CA GLY A 555 5.59 33.91 10.92
C GLY A 555 4.65 34.08 9.75
N LEU A 556 4.71 33.15 8.80
CA LEU A 556 3.81 33.04 7.65
C LEU A 556 3.48 31.57 7.46
N SER A 557 2.20 31.20 7.34
CA SER A 557 1.79 29.83 7.07
C SER A 557 0.54 29.75 6.20
N TRP A 558 0.31 28.55 5.68
CA TRP A 558 -0.88 28.16 4.95
C TRP A 558 -1.96 27.62 5.91
N GLY A 559 -3.23 27.87 5.58
CA GLY A 559 -4.40 27.23 6.21
C GLY A 559 -4.76 27.72 7.63
N THR A 560 -3.79 28.03 8.49
CA THR A 560 -4.02 28.62 9.82
C THR A 560 -2.96 29.66 10.19
N VAL A 561 -3.15 30.37 11.31
CA VAL A 561 -2.18 31.31 11.87
C VAL A 561 -0.96 30.57 12.44
N PRO A 562 0.28 31.03 12.16
CA PRO A 562 1.46 30.51 12.81
C PRO A 562 1.36 30.71 14.33
N ASP A 563 1.44 29.65 15.14
CA ASP A 563 1.51 29.76 16.60
C ASP A 563 2.95 30.17 17.00
N PRO A 564 3.16 31.35 17.60
CA PRO A 564 4.47 31.77 18.06
C PRO A 564 5.14 30.88 19.11
N PHE A 565 4.42 29.92 19.71
CA PHE A 565 4.99 28.92 20.61
C PHE A 565 5.63 27.75 19.85
N ASP A 566 5.17 27.41 18.65
CA ASP A 566 5.75 26.37 17.80
C ASP A 566 7.19 26.74 17.38
N MET A 567 7.52 28.03 17.32
CA MET A 567 8.91 28.52 17.14
C MET A 567 9.89 27.98 18.20
N PHE A 568 9.41 27.54 19.37
CA PHE A 568 10.24 27.01 20.45
C PHE A 568 10.30 25.50 20.53
N ASP A 569 9.35 24.77 19.96
CA ASP A 569 9.46 23.31 19.86
C ASP A 569 10.43 22.92 18.74
N ASN A 570 10.57 23.76 17.71
CA ASN A 570 11.67 23.70 16.72
C ASN A 570 13.05 24.13 17.26
N PHE A 571 13.22 24.36 18.57
CA PHE A 571 14.55 24.49 19.16
C PHE A 571 15.09 23.09 19.48
N PRO A 572 16.15 22.61 18.80
CA PRO A 572 16.69 21.27 19.02
C PRO A 572 17.34 21.24 20.42
N PHE A 573 16.59 20.78 21.42
CA PHE A 573 17.14 20.58 22.76
C PHE A 573 17.84 19.24 22.93
N GLU A 574 17.78 18.34 21.94
CA GLU A 574 18.51 17.07 21.91
C GLU A 574 18.98 16.68 20.50
N SER A 575 19.89 17.45 19.89
CA SER A 575 20.82 16.86 18.91
C SER A 575 22.20 16.82 19.55
N GLU A 576 22.70 15.61 19.84
CA GLU A 576 24.13 15.45 20.11
C GLU A 576 24.93 16.04 18.94
N PRO A 577 26.07 16.71 19.19
CA PRO A 577 26.86 17.29 18.11
C PRO A 577 27.49 16.16 17.31
N GLY A 578 26.84 15.75 16.22
CA GLY A 578 27.37 14.75 15.28
C GLY A 578 26.37 13.81 14.62
N SER A 579 25.05 13.99 14.77
CA SER A 579 24.12 13.42 13.79
C SER A 579 23.97 14.43 12.66
N ASP A 580 24.60 14.13 11.54
CA ASP A 580 24.25 14.70 10.24
C ASP A 580 22.79 14.30 9.99
N LYS A 581 21.83 15.13 10.46
CA LYS A 581 20.52 15.16 9.82
C LYS A 581 20.80 15.96 8.55
N ASP A 582 20.90 15.24 7.45
CA ASP A 582 20.91 15.85 6.13
C ASP A 582 19.73 16.84 6.07
N GLU A 583 20.00 17.99 5.47
CA GLU A 583 19.06 19.09 5.23
C GLU A 583 18.02 18.67 4.17
N GLU A 584 17.54 17.43 4.21
CA GLU A 584 16.55 16.89 3.29
C GLU A 584 15.14 17.19 3.84
N SER A 585 14.31 17.78 2.98
CA SER A 585 12.91 18.19 3.19
C SER A 585 12.66 19.64 3.68
N GLU A 586 13.28 20.64 3.04
CA GLU A 586 12.75 22.02 3.02
C GLU A 586 11.81 22.29 1.82
N SER A 587 11.41 21.27 1.04
CA SER A 587 10.80 21.49 -0.29
C SER A 587 9.32 21.90 -0.32
N SER A 588 8.61 21.98 0.82
CA SER A 588 7.19 22.41 0.81
C SER A 588 6.70 23.05 2.11
N ALA A 589 7.61 23.64 2.91
CA ALA A 589 7.26 24.10 4.25
C ALA A 589 6.00 25.01 4.22
N LYS A 590 4.87 24.48 4.71
CA LYS A 590 3.58 25.20 4.81
C LYS A 590 3.66 26.34 5.84
N ILE A 591 4.83 26.57 6.46
CA ILE A 591 5.13 27.59 7.46
C ILE A 591 6.58 28.08 7.32
N ASP A 592 6.82 29.39 7.49
CA ASP A 592 8.15 30.00 7.58
C ASP A 592 8.20 31.04 8.71
N TRP A 593 9.37 31.20 9.33
CA TRP A 593 9.63 32.07 10.48
C TRP A 593 10.85 32.97 10.29
N SER A 594 10.71 34.22 10.75
CA SER A 594 11.78 35.22 10.74
C SER A 594 11.84 35.93 12.10
N SER A 595 12.97 35.81 12.79
CA SER A 595 13.14 36.25 14.19
C SER A 595 14.46 37.00 14.45
N GLN A 596 14.87 37.80 13.48
CA GLN A 596 16.10 38.59 13.54
C GLN A 596 16.01 39.75 14.57
N GLN A 597 17.15 40.44 14.75
CA GLN A 597 17.18 41.61 15.60
C GLN A 597 16.62 42.83 14.86
N GLY A 598 15.51 43.36 15.36
CA GLY A 598 14.89 44.59 14.90
C GLY A 598 13.47 44.33 14.41
N ASN A 599 13.04 45.15 13.47
CA ASN A 599 11.72 45.04 12.84
C ASN A 599 11.85 44.67 11.36
N GLY A 600 12.99 44.10 10.95
CA GLY A 600 13.37 43.88 9.56
C GLY A 600 13.27 42.41 9.23
N GLU A 601 12.06 41.86 9.32
CA GLU A 601 11.81 40.42 9.16
C GLU A 601 11.24 40.12 7.78
N VAL A 602 11.58 38.97 7.22
CA VAL A 602 11.03 38.47 5.95
C VAL A 602 10.76 36.99 6.12
N ALA A 603 9.51 36.58 5.89
CA ALA A 603 9.10 35.18 5.81
C ALA A 603 8.53 34.91 4.40
N THR A 604 8.94 33.82 3.75
CA THR A 604 8.61 33.48 2.37
C THR A 604 8.20 32.01 2.26
N LEU A 605 7.03 31.78 1.66
CA LEU A 605 6.60 30.45 1.21
C LEU A 605 6.83 30.33 -0.30
N TYR A 606 7.15 29.13 -0.76
CA TYR A 606 7.27 28.75 -2.17
C TYR A 606 6.15 27.77 -2.55
N ASP A 607 5.96 27.53 -3.85
CA ASP A 607 4.86 26.69 -4.38
C ASP A 607 3.48 27.02 -3.79
N VAL A 608 3.08 28.28 -3.92
CA VAL A 608 1.95 28.83 -3.19
C VAL A 608 0.68 28.70 -4.03
N GLU A 609 -0.15 27.72 -3.70
CA GLU A 609 -1.45 27.49 -4.30
C GLU A 609 -2.53 28.53 -3.94
N PRO A 610 -3.63 28.65 -4.72
CA PRO A 610 -4.74 29.52 -4.37
C PRO A 610 -5.37 29.16 -3.02
N GLY A 611 -5.40 30.12 -2.10
CA GLY A 611 -5.86 29.89 -0.74
C GLY A 611 -5.71 31.10 0.17
N LEU A 612 -6.08 30.92 1.43
CA LEU A 612 -5.81 31.88 2.50
C LEU A 612 -4.50 31.53 3.18
N TYR A 613 -3.63 32.53 3.25
CA TYR A 613 -2.36 32.46 3.98
C TYR A 613 -2.42 33.44 5.14
N TYR A 614 -1.79 33.07 6.24
CA TYR A 614 -1.88 33.78 7.50
C TYR A 614 -0.48 34.19 7.94
N ALA A 615 -0.35 35.41 8.43
CA ALA A 615 0.90 35.90 8.99
C ALA A 615 0.70 36.39 10.41
N THR A 616 1.65 36.03 11.28
CA THR A 616 1.64 36.41 12.70
C THR A 616 2.84 37.30 12.96
N ALA A 617 2.60 38.54 13.39
CA ALA A 617 3.67 39.43 13.85
C ALA A 617 3.57 39.62 15.37
N PHE A 618 4.61 39.25 16.11
CA PHE A 618 4.58 39.26 17.57
C PHE A 618 5.87 39.78 18.20
N THR A 619 5.83 40.15 19.48
CA THR A 619 7.02 40.65 20.17
C THR A 619 7.16 40.21 21.61
N TYR A 620 8.39 39.88 22.01
CA TYR A 620 8.71 39.65 23.42
C TYR A 620 8.82 40.93 24.26
N GLN A 621 8.69 42.11 23.65
CA GLN A 621 8.78 43.40 24.31
C GLN A 621 7.73 44.36 23.75
N ARG A 622 8.17 45.53 23.25
CA ARG A 622 7.33 46.54 22.61
C ARG A 622 7.92 46.77 21.22
N SER A 623 7.06 46.86 20.22
CA SER A 623 7.42 47.32 18.89
C SER A 623 6.44 48.40 18.45
N LEU A 624 6.96 49.49 17.91
CA LEU A 624 6.21 50.70 17.59
C LEU A 624 6.46 51.15 16.16
N ASP A 625 5.40 51.58 15.50
CA ASP A 625 5.39 52.21 14.17
C ASP A 625 6.11 51.39 13.08
N PHE A 626 6.06 50.05 13.15
CA PHE A 626 6.56 49.22 12.07
C PHE A 626 5.56 49.16 10.91
N THR A 627 6.06 48.78 9.74
CA THR A 627 5.28 48.58 8.51
C THR A 627 5.37 47.12 8.12
N ILE A 628 4.27 46.56 7.62
CA ILE A 628 4.20 45.21 7.08
C ILE A 628 3.70 45.25 5.63
N LYS A 629 4.17 44.35 4.78
CA LYS A 629 3.80 44.29 3.37
C LYS A 629 3.89 42.84 2.87
N SER A 630 2.92 42.41 2.06
CA SER A 630 3.04 41.18 1.27
C SER A 630 3.56 41.49 -0.14
N SER A 631 4.28 40.54 -0.73
CA SER A 631 4.80 40.60 -2.10
C SER A 631 4.59 39.24 -2.76
N PHE A 632 3.99 39.23 -3.95
CA PHE A 632 3.72 37.99 -4.70
C PHE A 632 4.72 37.87 -5.85
N ALA A 633 5.29 36.68 -6.03
CA ALA A 633 5.95 36.28 -7.27
C ALA A 633 5.06 35.24 -7.96
N TYR A 634 4.54 35.56 -9.14
CA TYR A 634 3.71 34.62 -9.91
C TYR A 634 4.56 33.50 -10.49
N ALA A 635 3.94 32.33 -10.71
CA ALA A 635 4.58 31.23 -11.43
C ALA A 635 5.13 31.72 -12.79
N PRO A 636 6.33 31.30 -13.18
CA PRO A 636 6.93 31.74 -14.44
C PRO A 636 6.16 31.16 -15.63
N ASP A 637 6.08 31.91 -16.74
CA ASP A 637 5.36 31.45 -17.94
C ASP A 637 6.10 30.30 -18.68
N ASN A 638 7.38 30.06 -18.38
CA ASN A 638 8.27 29.16 -19.13
C ASN A 638 8.40 27.76 -18.51
N ILE A 639 7.30 27.22 -17.99
CA ILE A 639 7.25 25.89 -17.37
C ILE A 639 7.10 24.73 -18.36
N ALA A 640 6.91 25.03 -19.64
CA ALA A 640 6.84 24.04 -20.71
C ALA A 640 7.87 24.34 -21.81
N PRO A 641 8.41 23.30 -22.49
CA PRO A 641 9.36 23.45 -23.60
C PRO A 641 8.93 24.43 -24.70
N GLU A 642 7.65 24.45 -25.05
CA GLU A 642 7.08 25.35 -26.06
C GLU A 642 7.12 26.83 -25.65
N ASP A 643 7.07 27.09 -24.35
CA ASP A 643 7.03 28.43 -23.75
C ASP A 643 8.43 28.93 -23.35
N ALA A 644 9.47 28.16 -23.71
CA ALA A 644 10.87 28.48 -23.41
C ALA A 644 11.25 29.91 -23.83
N ILE A 645 11.82 30.66 -22.89
CA ILE A 645 12.21 32.06 -23.09
C ILE A 645 13.48 32.15 -23.90
N GLU A 646 13.47 32.95 -24.97
CA GLU A 646 14.66 33.19 -25.79
C GLU A 646 15.58 34.22 -25.12
N LEU A 647 16.75 33.76 -24.67
CA LEU A 647 17.77 34.60 -24.04
C LEU A 647 18.52 35.44 -25.07
N SER A 648 18.87 36.66 -24.67
CA SER A 648 19.73 37.54 -25.47
C SER A 648 21.19 37.37 -25.05
N PRO A 649 22.14 37.20 -25.99
CA PRO A 649 23.54 36.95 -25.65
C PRO A 649 24.14 38.03 -24.73
N GLY A 650 24.67 37.62 -23.58
CA GLY A 650 25.32 38.46 -22.57
C GLY A 650 24.37 39.36 -21.78
N ILE A 651 23.06 39.13 -21.84
CA ILE A 651 22.06 39.88 -21.07
C ILE A 651 21.44 38.95 -20.03
N ALA A 652 21.66 39.27 -18.76
CA ALA A 652 21.05 38.55 -17.64
C ALA A 652 19.52 38.64 -17.65
N TYR A 653 18.86 37.55 -17.30
CA TYR A 653 17.42 37.40 -17.15
C TYR A 653 17.10 36.89 -15.74
N GLY A 654 16.09 37.46 -15.08
CA GLY A 654 15.71 37.14 -13.71
C GLY A 654 15.20 38.37 -12.94
N PRO A 655 15.11 38.30 -11.60
CA PRO A 655 15.46 37.15 -10.75
C PRO A 655 14.54 35.95 -10.97
N LEU A 656 15.11 34.76 -10.87
CA LEU A 656 14.47 33.46 -10.91
C LEU A 656 14.32 32.92 -9.49
N SER A 657 13.24 32.18 -9.29
CA SER A 657 13.02 31.34 -8.13
C SER A 657 12.55 29.98 -8.60
N GLY A 658 12.87 28.95 -7.83
CA GLY A 658 12.40 27.59 -8.05
C GLY A 658 12.24 26.85 -6.73
N TYR A 659 11.53 25.75 -6.83
CA TYR A 659 11.18 24.81 -5.78
C TYR A 659 11.05 23.44 -6.45
N ASP A 660 10.91 22.39 -5.65
CA ASP A 660 10.85 21.03 -6.16
C ASP A 660 9.74 20.86 -7.23
N GLY A 661 10.06 20.16 -8.30
CA GLY A 661 9.18 19.96 -9.45
C GLY A 661 9.01 21.16 -10.39
N LEU A 662 9.48 22.37 -10.07
CA LEU A 662 9.37 23.52 -10.98
C LEU A 662 10.44 23.47 -12.09
N LEU A 663 10.00 23.14 -13.30
CA LEU A 663 10.84 23.20 -14.51
C LEU A 663 10.81 24.59 -15.12
N GLN A 664 11.98 25.16 -15.46
CA GLN A 664 12.05 26.45 -16.16
C GLN A 664 12.89 26.36 -17.43
N TYR A 665 12.24 26.54 -18.59
CA TYR A 665 12.86 26.39 -19.90
C TYR A 665 13.31 27.73 -20.50
N PHE A 666 14.51 27.74 -21.05
CA PHE A 666 15.10 28.83 -21.81
C PHE A 666 15.67 28.31 -23.13
N LYS A 667 15.99 29.21 -24.05
CA LYS A 667 16.64 28.85 -25.31
C LYS A 667 17.50 29.97 -25.84
N ILE A 668 18.51 29.63 -26.64
CA ILE A 668 19.39 30.59 -27.30
C ILE A 668 19.71 30.12 -28.73
N ASP A 669 19.57 31.03 -29.71
CA ASP A 669 19.96 30.77 -31.10
C ASP A 669 21.46 31.01 -31.27
N VAL A 670 22.23 29.93 -31.44
CA VAL A 670 23.68 29.98 -31.60
C VAL A 670 24.05 30.28 -33.06
N PRO A 671 24.68 31.42 -33.36
CA PRO A 671 25.08 31.78 -34.72
C PRO A 671 26.17 30.86 -35.30
N THR A 672 26.27 30.84 -36.63
CA THR A 672 27.41 30.19 -37.28
C THR A 672 28.71 30.91 -36.95
N GLY A 673 29.70 30.17 -36.45
CA GLY A 673 31.03 30.69 -36.12
C GLY A 673 31.19 31.12 -34.66
N THR A 674 30.22 30.83 -33.80
CA THR A 674 30.40 30.91 -32.34
C THR A 674 31.51 29.96 -31.91
N GLU A 675 32.45 30.47 -31.13
CA GLU A 675 33.62 29.73 -30.66
C GLU A 675 33.37 29.01 -29.33
N ARG A 676 32.55 29.60 -28.45
CA ARG A 676 32.13 29.04 -27.17
C ARG A 676 30.74 29.56 -26.78
N LEU A 677 29.94 28.71 -26.18
CA LEU A 677 28.69 29.07 -25.50
C LEU A 677 28.91 28.87 -24.00
N GLU A 678 28.54 29.86 -23.21
CA GLU A 678 28.46 29.77 -21.74
C GLU A 678 27.04 30.12 -21.28
N VAL A 679 26.52 29.39 -20.31
CA VAL A 679 25.27 29.64 -19.61
C VAL A 679 25.58 29.62 -18.13
N ASP A 680 25.26 30.72 -17.46
CA ASP A 680 25.71 31.03 -16.10
C ASP A 680 24.52 31.40 -15.24
N LEU A 681 24.45 30.84 -14.03
CA LEU A 681 23.54 31.21 -12.96
C LEU A 681 24.33 32.02 -11.94
N ASP A 682 24.02 33.31 -11.85
CA ASP A 682 24.69 34.25 -10.97
C ASP A 682 23.71 34.88 -9.97
N GLU A 683 24.22 35.29 -8.80
CA GLU A 683 23.43 35.91 -7.72
C GLU A 683 22.40 34.95 -7.09
N GLY A 684 21.98 35.22 -5.84
CA GLY A 684 20.94 34.42 -5.16
C GLY A 684 21.47 33.38 -4.17
N TYR A 685 20.62 32.40 -3.85
CA TYR A 685 20.91 31.26 -2.97
C TYR A 685 20.04 30.05 -3.36
N GLY A 686 20.40 28.88 -2.83
CA GLY A 686 19.71 27.61 -3.09
C GLY A 686 20.31 26.83 -4.25
N GLU A 687 19.81 25.61 -4.43
CA GLU A 687 20.28 24.66 -5.42
C GLU A 687 19.57 24.83 -6.77
N ALA A 688 20.33 24.85 -7.86
CA ALA A 688 19.78 24.94 -9.21
C ALA A 688 20.74 24.27 -10.20
N THR A 689 20.20 23.38 -11.02
CA THR A 689 20.94 22.58 -12.01
C THR A 689 20.57 23.03 -13.43
N LEU A 690 21.57 23.14 -14.31
CA LEU A 690 21.37 23.45 -15.72
C LEU A 690 21.54 22.22 -16.61
N PHE A 691 20.56 21.99 -17.47
CA PHE A 691 20.64 21.02 -18.57
C PHE A 691 20.55 21.74 -19.90
N LEU A 692 21.36 21.34 -20.88
CA LEU A 692 21.37 21.91 -22.23
C LEU A 692 21.25 20.81 -23.28
N GLN A 693 20.47 21.06 -24.33
CA GLN A 693 20.35 20.16 -25.48
C GLN A 693 20.13 20.92 -26.79
N TYR A 694 20.69 20.38 -27.87
CA TYR A 694 20.60 20.93 -29.22
C TYR A 694 19.29 20.53 -29.91
N LEU A 695 18.54 21.53 -30.41
CA LEU A 695 17.26 21.45 -31.14
C LEU A 695 16.05 20.88 -30.40
N GLU A 696 16.23 20.23 -29.26
CA GLU A 696 15.18 19.65 -28.43
C GLU A 696 15.36 20.13 -26.99
N ALA A 697 14.27 20.17 -26.22
CA ALA A 697 14.32 20.57 -24.82
C ALA A 697 14.88 19.42 -23.97
N PRO A 698 15.85 19.71 -23.08
CA PRO A 698 16.43 18.70 -22.21
C PRO A 698 15.48 18.28 -21.09
N ASP A 699 15.73 17.09 -20.53
CA ASP A 699 15.14 16.57 -19.30
C ASP A 699 16.25 15.96 -18.41
N ALA A 700 15.88 15.48 -17.21
CA ALA A 700 16.84 14.92 -16.25
C ALA A 700 17.62 13.69 -16.78
N VAL A 701 17.12 13.03 -17.83
CA VAL A 701 17.71 11.81 -18.43
C VAL A 701 18.36 12.10 -19.78
N ASN A 702 17.80 13.03 -20.56
CA ASN A 702 18.20 13.35 -21.92
C ASN A 702 18.73 14.78 -22.01
N TYR A 703 20.05 14.90 -22.10
CA TYR A 703 20.74 16.17 -22.26
C TYR A 703 22.05 15.98 -23.04
N ASP A 704 22.56 17.05 -23.66
CA ASP A 704 23.89 17.09 -24.27
C ASP A 704 24.94 17.57 -23.26
N HIS A 705 24.58 18.54 -22.42
CA HIS A 705 25.43 19.08 -21.37
C HIS A 705 24.63 19.24 -20.07
N LEU A 706 25.29 18.93 -18.95
CA LEU A 706 24.80 19.09 -17.59
C LEU A 706 25.81 19.92 -16.83
N SER A 707 25.32 20.76 -15.94
CA SER A 707 26.13 21.56 -15.06
C SER A 707 26.78 20.78 -13.93
N GLY A 708 27.89 21.32 -13.43
CA GLY A 708 28.79 20.58 -12.56
C GLY A 708 28.63 20.92 -11.08
N SER A 709 28.08 22.07 -10.75
CA SER A 709 28.02 22.52 -9.36
C SER A 709 26.66 23.18 -9.15
N PRO A 710 25.60 22.35 -8.99
CA PRO A 710 24.26 22.84 -8.68
C PRO A 710 24.33 23.92 -7.62
N GLY A 711 23.56 25.00 -7.82
CA GLY A 711 23.58 26.16 -6.95
C GLY A 711 23.33 27.50 -7.66
N ALA A 712 23.14 28.55 -6.86
CA ALA A 712 23.05 29.96 -7.28
C ALA A 712 24.37 30.56 -7.86
N GLY A 713 25.24 29.70 -8.40
CA GLY A 713 26.55 30.00 -8.99
C GLY A 713 26.93 29.03 -10.11
N ASP A 714 25.98 28.22 -10.60
CA ASP A 714 26.25 27.12 -11.51
C ASP A 714 26.45 27.57 -12.96
N MET A 715 27.33 26.89 -13.70
CA MET A 715 27.71 27.29 -15.05
C MET A 715 27.94 26.09 -15.97
N VAL A 716 27.42 26.19 -17.20
CA VAL A 716 27.73 25.28 -18.31
C VAL A 716 28.46 26.05 -19.41
N GLY A 717 29.66 25.61 -19.78
CA GLY A 717 30.41 26.24 -20.86
C GLY A 717 31.16 25.24 -21.74
N PHE A 718 30.96 25.30 -23.06
CA PHE A 718 31.61 24.39 -24.00
C PHE A 718 32.00 25.05 -25.32
N ASN A 719 33.11 24.57 -25.89
CA ASN A 719 33.66 25.07 -27.14
C ASN A 719 32.94 24.49 -28.37
N ASP A 720 32.98 25.25 -29.47
CA ASP A 720 32.48 24.86 -30.78
C ASP A 720 31.01 24.37 -30.78
N PRO A 721 30.07 25.14 -30.21
CA PRO A 721 28.66 24.75 -30.20
C PRO A 721 28.10 24.61 -31.61
N THR A 722 27.28 23.58 -31.82
CA THR A 722 26.59 23.39 -33.11
C THR A 722 25.67 24.60 -33.37
N PRO A 723 25.78 25.29 -34.53
CA PRO A 723 24.92 26.43 -34.82
C PRO A 723 23.45 26.03 -34.93
N GLY A 724 22.57 26.78 -34.30
CA GLY A 724 21.14 26.55 -34.23
C GLY A 724 20.61 26.75 -32.81
N MET A 725 19.36 26.35 -32.58
CA MET A 725 18.72 26.51 -31.29
C MET A 725 19.26 25.52 -30.27
N TRP A 726 19.71 26.06 -29.14
CA TRP A 726 19.98 25.31 -27.91
C TRP A 726 18.88 25.61 -26.91
N TYR A 727 18.31 24.56 -26.33
CA TYR A 727 17.39 24.66 -25.21
C TYR A 727 18.16 24.44 -23.91
N ILE A 728 17.71 25.13 -22.88
CA ILE A 728 18.29 25.16 -21.53
C ILE A 728 17.14 24.88 -20.57
N LEU A 729 17.33 23.99 -19.60
CA LEU A 729 16.42 23.74 -18.49
C LEU A 729 17.14 24.13 -17.19
N VAL A 730 16.49 24.94 -16.37
CA VAL A 730 16.84 25.14 -14.96
C VAL A 730 15.91 24.24 -14.15
N TYR A 731 16.50 23.36 -13.34
CA TYR A 731 15.80 22.37 -12.51
C TYR A 731 16.37 22.38 -11.09
N THR A 732 15.56 22.03 -10.10
CA THR A 732 15.95 21.90 -8.70
C THR A 732 15.06 20.88 -8.01
N GLU A 733 15.61 20.15 -7.04
CA GLU A 733 14.88 19.32 -6.06
C GLU A 733 14.69 20.08 -4.73
N GLU A 734 15.30 21.25 -4.59
CA GLU A 734 15.21 22.15 -3.43
C GLU A 734 14.72 23.56 -3.83
N ILE A 735 14.70 24.49 -2.88
CA ILE A 735 14.35 25.88 -3.13
C ILE A 735 15.59 26.67 -3.60
N PHE A 736 15.45 27.46 -4.66
CA PHE A 736 16.36 28.56 -4.97
C PHE A 736 15.63 29.87 -5.20
N ALA A 737 16.30 30.99 -4.94
CA ALA A 737 15.72 32.30 -5.17
C ALA A 737 16.74 33.38 -5.48
N ASN A 738 16.25 34.40 -6.19
CA ASN A 738 17.01 35.58 -6.62
C ASN A 738 18.16 35.27 -7.58
N VAL A 739 18.05 34.18 -8.34
CA VAL A 739 19.07 33.74 -9.31
C VAL A 739 18.90 34.44 -10.65
N MET A 740 19.99 34.83 -11.30
CA MET A 740 19.99 35.45 -12.62
C MET A 740 20.62 34.50 -13.64
N ILE A 741 19.94 34.21 -14.74
CA ILE A 741 20.49 33.39 -15.84
C ILE A 741 21.08 34.29 -16.93
N THR A 742 22.30 33.99 -17.37
CA THR A 742 22.97 34.67 -18.47
C THR A 742 23.52 33.66 -19.47
N ALA A 743 23.17 33.78 -20.75
CA ALA A 743 23.80 32.99 -21.82
C ALA A 743 24.68 33.90 -22.68
N SER A 744 25.96 33.58 -22.88
CA SER A 744 26.94 34.41 -23.59
C SER A 744 27.69 33.63 -24.69
N PHE A 745 28.22 34.37 -25.66
CA PHE A 745 29.10 33.82 -26.69
C PHE A 745 30.50 34.37 -26.46
N GLU A 746 31.42 33.49 -26.09
CA GLU A 746 32.78 33.86 -25.71
C GLU A 746 33.80 33.39 -26.75
N ASP A 747 35.02 33.94 -26.64
CA ASP A 747 36.17 33.46 -27.40
C ASP A 747 36.46 32.00 -27.02
N ARG A 748 36.99 31.21 -27.96
CA ARG A 748 37.30 29.80 -27.70
C ARG A 748 38.20 29.68 -26.47
N TYR A 749 37.79 28.85 -25.52
CA TYR A 749 38.65 28.49 -24.41
C TYR A 749 39.72 27.50 -24.91
N VAL A 750 40.89 28.02 -25.26
CA VAL A 750 42.07 27.21 -25.64
C VAL A 750 43.08 27.30 -24.52
N TRP A 751 43.13 26.27 -23.68
CA TRP A 751 44.20 26.17 -22.71
C TRP A 751 45.55 25.96 -23.43
N SER A 752 46.57 26.71 -23.03
CA SER A 752 47.94 26.58 -23.55
C SER A 752 48.92 26.43 -22.40
N TYR A 753 49.84 25.47 -22.48
CA TYR A 753 50.80 25.19 -21.40
C TYR A 753 51.65 26.43 -21.05
N ASP A 754 51.31 27.06 -19.93
CA ASP A 754 52.04 28.18 -19.32
C ASP A 754 52.58 27.83 -17.91
N GLY A 755 52.36 26.58 -17.47
CA GLY A 755 52.74 26.07 -16.14
C GLY A 755 51.75 26.38 -15.03
N THR A 756 50.59 27.00 -15.33
CA THR A 756 49.49 27.14 -14.36
C THR A 756 48.67 25.84 -14.27
N PRO A 757 48.19 25.47 -13.05
CA PRO A 757 47.24 24.39 -12.90
C PRO A 757 45.95 24.64 -13.71
N ILE A 758 45.42 23.59 -14.33
CA ILE A 758 44.14 23.59 -15.04
C ILE A 758 43.03 23.39 -14.02
N GLU A 759 42.05 24.27 -13.99
CA GLU A 759 40.81 24.04 -13.25
C GLU A 759 39.96 23.00 -13.98
N LEU A 760 39.49 21.98 -13.27
CA LEU A 760 38.50 21.03 -13.76
C LEU A 760 37.14 21.44 -13.21
N PHE A 761 36.17 21.60 -14.10
CA PHE A 761 34.76 21.77 -13.76
C PHE A 761 34.09 20.40 -13.78
N ASN A 762 33.17 20.16 -12.84
CA ASN A 762 32.48 18.87 -12.77
C ASN A 762 31.65 18.64 -14.05
N GLY A 763 31.67 17.42 -14.58
CA GLY A 763 31.04 17.07 -15.86
C GLY A 763 31.72 17.59 -17.15
N GLU A 764 32.68 18.52 -17.09
CA GLU A 764 33.32 19.07 -18.29
C GLU A 764 34.48 18.18 -18.82
N GLU A 765 34.36 17.72 -20.06
CA GLU A 765 35.50 17.12 -20.77
C GLU A 765 36.46 18.21 -21.29
N ILE A 766 37.61 18.38 -20.64
CA ILE A 766 38.69 19.20 -21.19
C ILE A 766 39.48 18.40 -22.23
N SER A 767 39.27 18.73 -23.50
CA SER A 767 39.94 18.09 -24.64
C SER A 767 41.02 19.01 -25.27
N GLY A 768 41.94 18.42 -26.05
CA GLY A 768 42.96 19.19 -26.77
C GLY A 768 44.15 19.68 -25.93
N ILE A 769 44.35 19.12 -24.74
CA ILE A 769 45.48 19.43 -23.87
C ILE A 769 46.79 18.99 -24.53
N GLU A 770 47.65 19.94 -24.90
CA GLU A 770 48.99 19.70 -25.45
C GLU A 770 50.07 20.21 -24.49
N ALA A 771 51.04 19.34 -24.14
CA ALA A 771 52.20 19.70 -23.33
C ALA A 771 53.50 19.23 -24.00
N PRO A 772 54.60 20.00 -23.91
CA PRO A 772 55.92 19.52 -24.31
C PRO A 772 56.35 18.24 -23.57
N GLN A 773 57.19 17.43 -24.23
CA GLN A 773 57.70 16.20 -23.63
C GLN A 773 58.46 16.47 -22.32
N GLY A 774 58.02 15.86 -21.21
CA GLY A 774 58.69 15.90 -19.92
C GLY A 774 58.15 16.94 -18.94
N GLU A 775 57.06 17.63 -19.30
CA GLU A 775 56.37 18.59 -18.43
C GLU A 775 55.29 17.92 -17.57
N GLU A 776 55.00 18.48 -16.40
CA GLU A 776 53.95 18.04 -15.48
C GLU A 776 52.70 18.92 -15.65
N LEU A 777 51.56 18.29 -15.96
CA LEU A 777 50.26 18.93 -15.99
C LEU A 777 49.62 18.83 -14.61
N ASN A 778 49.33 19.97 -14.00
CA ASN A 778 48.66 20.03 -12.71
C ASN A 778 47.19 20.40 -12.95
N PHE A 779 46.31 19.73 -12.23
CA PHE A 779 44.87 20.00 -12.26
C PHE A 779 44.42 20.37 -10.84
N TYR A 780 43.41 21.22 -10.71
CA TYR A 780 42.74 21.48 -9.44
C TYR A 780 41.24 21.52 -9.65
N VAL A 781 40.51 21.25 -8.56
CA VAL A 781 39.07 21.44 -8.44
C VAL A 781 38.90 22.31 -7.20
N ILE A 782 38.04 23.32 -7.26
CA ILE A 782 37.58 24.05 -6.08
C ILE A 782 36.27 23.40 -5.65
N LEU A 783 36.23 22.90 -4.42
CA LEU A 783 35.00 22.40 -3.80
C LEU A 783 34.52 23.48 -2.83
N GLU A 784 33.31 24.00 -3.04
CA GLU A 784 32.72 24.98 -2.12
C GLU A 784 32.25 24.30 -0.82
N ASN A 785 31.71 23.07 -0.93
CA ASN A 785 31.30 22.20 0.18
C ASN A 785 32.00 20.82 0.13
N PRO A 786 32.04 20.04 1.22
CA PRO A 786 32.57 18.67 1.21
C PRO A 786 31.66 17.76 0.38
N GLY A 787 32.17 17.13 -0.68
CA GLY A 787 31.43 16.12 -1.44
C GLY A 787 31.69 14.70 -0.93
N GLU A 788 30.72 13.79 -1.09
CA GLU A 788 30.83 12.37 -0.71
C GLU A 788 31.97 11.63 -1.46
N TYR A 789 32.16 11.95 -2.74
CA TYR A 789 33.25 11.40 -3.55
C TYR A 789 33.76 12.38 -4.62
N LEU A 790 35.05 12.26 -4.98
CA LEU A 790 35.67 12.97 -6.10
C LEU A 790 36.28 11.95 -7.06
N SER A 791 35.80 11.92 -8.31
CA SER A 791 36.31 11.05 -9.36
C SER A 791 36.86 11.86 -10.53
N VAL A 792 38.12 11.65 -10.89
CA VAL A 792 38.74 12.24 -12.07
C VAL A 792 39.07 11.12 -13.05
N SER A 793 38.41 11.11 -14.20
CA SER A 793 38.63 10.13 -15.25
C SER A 793 39.42 10.74 -16.42
N THR A 794 40.20 9.93 -17.14
CA THR A 794 40.93 10.37 -18.32
C THR A 794 40.67 9.42 -19.48
N LEU A 795 40.33 9.96 -20.65
CA LEU A 795 40.06 9.19 -21.86
C LEU A 795 41.19 9.39 -22.89
N VAL A 796 41.84 8.29 -23.26
CA VAL A 796 42.87 8.14 -24.31
C VAL A 796 43.90 9.28 -24.42
N VAL A 797 45.00 9.16 -23.67
CA VAL A 797 46.22 9.94 -23.93
C VAL A 797 46.96 9.37 -25.14
N ARG A 798 46.92 10.04 -26.29
CA ARG A 798 47.82 9.72 -27.41
C ARG A 798 49.19 10.34 -27.16
N VAL A 799 50.11 9.53 -26.64
CA VAL A 799 51.54 9.87 -26.62
C VAL A 799 52.10 9.70 -28.04
N ASN A 800 52.36 10.80 -28.75
CA ASN A 800 53.08 10.77 -30.03
C ASN A 800 54.59 10.73 -29.85
#